data_AF-A0A6L9JYA8-F1
#
_entry.id   AF-A0A6L9JYA8-F1
#
_cell.length_a   1.000
_cell.length_b   1.000
_cell.length_c   1.000
_cell.angle_alpha   90.00
_cell.angle_beta   90.00
_cell.angle_gamma   90.00
#
_symmetry.space_group_name_H-M   'P 1'
#
loop_
_entity.id
_entity.type
_entity.pdbx_description
1 polymer ?
#
loop_
_entity_poly.entity_id
_entity_poly.type
_entity_poly.pdbx_seq_one_letter_code
_entity_poly.pdbx_strand_id
1 'polypeptide(L)'
;QVRKVHGVITRFNRLTTSADETRYQVCLEPYLALLRHTRRCGIYQHQSVPEIVEKILRERHEFRGQDFLFTLVRDYPKRELVVQWQESDLDFIQRILAAVGIWYCFEMDSRLGIEVVRFGDNQRNYQYDVRLPLRDPAGMNHNDRDSVWDLHVEHQVVTQGVKVRDYNYREAGNDLQYQVARDRDSTVVGEVYRYGDNFLEKGEQIQPVPETAGFYARLHHERNLYQQHRISGKSSSPMLVPGLVLELDGERPAGVGKAGVLIVAMHSSARRDSNYLVSFSGVPYSEVLSYRPALRERPVIAGTVPARVTSNWSNGTYSHIDTTGRYRVKFDFDLDEWPLGGESLWVRLARPYAGKTHGFHWPLIQGTEVAIAFEQGDPDRPYIAHALHDSRHEDPVTLYNYKRNVLRTPANNKLRMDDERGKEHIKLSTEYGGKSQLNLGHLVDGQRPHPNKRGEGFELRTDDWGTIRAGKGLFISADQQIKASGQQLDMQRALAELDAAFQTAAGLRHAAEAAKAELADIETQAAFMNETLKALQQRALLLSAPSGIAQVTPGNLQLSAGENLITTVGCDADMSIMKKFRLAVGNGLSLFTRTLGLKLLAASGKVEIQAQTDAVEVLAQQALTLASQQDRVTVSAKTELRLECGGAYISLKDGHISFAGPKNARFQCDILQKNGPVSQSSDLTLPERCASTAERMMGNQDGVTKK
;
A
#
# COMPACT_ATOMS: atom_id res chain seq x y z
N GLN A 1 69.42 34.73 -1.15
CA GLN A 1 68.47 34.12 -2.11
C GLN A 1 67.18 34.94 -2.07
N VAL A 2 66.57 35.29 -3.21
CA VAL A 2 65.35 36.14 -3.23
C VAL A 2 64.12 35.24 -3.25
N ARG A 3 63.28 35.34 -2.22
CA ARG A 3 61.97 34.68 -2.20
C ARG A 3 60.99 35.46 -3.07
N LYS A 4 60.37 34.78 -4.03
CA LYS A 4 59.27 35.32 -4.83
C LYS A 4 57.94 34.81 -4.27
N VAL A 5 56.93 35.68 -4.28
CA VAL A 5 55.56 35.34 -3.88
C VAL A 5 54.69 35.59 -5.09
N HIS A 6 54.07 34.51 -5.58
CA HIS A 6 53.09 34.53 -6.66
C HIS A 6 51.68 34.56 -6.06
N GLY A 7 50.71 34.99 -6.85
CA GLY A 7 49.31 35.09 -6.46
C GLY A 7 48.53 35.98 -7.40
N VAL A 8 47.27 36.24 -7.05
CA VAL A 8 46.36 37.11 -7.79
C VAL A 8 45.96 38.34 -6.98
N ILE A 9 45.82 39.47 -7.67
CA ILE A 9 45.36 40.71 -7.04
C ILE A 9 43.85 40.62 -6.84
N THR A 10 43.40 40.58 -5.60
CA THR A 10 41.96 40.51 -5.25
C THR A 10 41.41 41.86 -4.82
N ARG A 11 42.28 42.81 -4.45
CA ARG A 11 41.90 44.19 -4.15
C ARG A 11 42.99 45.16 -4.55
N PHE A 12 42.60 46.27 -5.17
CA PHE A 12 43.51 47.34 -5.57
C PHE A 12 42.90 48.70 -5.22
N ASN A 13 43.50 49.41 -4.26
CA ASN A 13 43.04 50.72 -3.82
C ASN A 13 44.11 51.78 -4.09
N ARG A 14 43.71 52.94 -4.59
CA ARG A 14 44.51 54.17 -4.52
C ARG A 14 44.15 54.88 -3.22
N LEU A 15 45.13 55.08 -2.34
CA LEU A 15 44.91 55.65 -1.01
C LEU A 15 44.95 57.18 -1.06
N THR A 16 46.08 57.75 -1.47
CA THR A 16 46.33 59.19 -1.47
C THR A 16 47.25 59.58 -2.63
N THR A 17 47.15 60.83 -3.10
CA THR A 17 48.05 61.40 -4.12
C THR A 17 48.47 62.80 -3.71
N SER A 18 49.76 63.08 -3.85
CA SER A 18 50.36 64.41 -3.82
C SER A 18 51.02 64.72 -5.18
N ALA A 19 51.65 65.89 -5.31
CA ALA A 19 52.45 66.21 -6.50
C ALA A 19 53.68 65.29 -6.66
N ASP A 20 54.22 64.76 -5.56
CA ASP A 20 55.46 63.97 -5.54
C ASP A 20 55.23 62.46 -5.54
N GLU A 21 54.13 61.97 -4.93
CA GLU A 21 53.86 60.54 -4.83
C GLU A 21 52.38 60.17 -4.88
N THR A 22 52.10 58.94 -5.32
CA THR A 22 50.78 58.30 -5.16
C THR A 22 50.93 56.99 -4.39
N ARG A 23 50.12 56.82 -3.36
CA ARG A 23 50.11 55.62 -2.51
C ARG A 23 49.03 54.65 -2.97
N TYR A 24 49.42 53.40 -3.20
CA TYR A 24 48.51 52.31 -3.54
C TYR A 24 48.54 51.23 -2.45
N GLN A 25 47.43 50.53 -2.31
CA GLN A 25 47.32 49.31 -1.52
C GLN A 25 46.86 48.18 -2.42
N VAL A 26 47.59 47.07 -2.37
CA VAL A 26 47.29 45.86 -3.15
C VAL A 26 47.12 44.69 -2.20
N CYS A 27 46.06 43.93 -2.36
CA CYS A 27 45.87 42.64 -1.68
C CYS A 27 46.19 41.53 -2.69
N LEU A 28 47.24 40.76 -2.41
CA LEU A 28 47.64 39.58 -3.17
C LEU A 28 47.21 38.34 -2.38
N GLU A 29 46.41 37.48 -3.00
CA GLU A 29 45.94 36.22 -2.42
C GLU A 29 46.25 35.06 -3.36
N PRO A 30 46.31 33.81 -2.88
CA PRO A 30 46.44 32.67 -3.79
C PRO A 30 45.21 32.54 -4.69
N TYR A 31 45.37 31.98 -5.88
CA TYR A 31 44.31 31.75 -6.86
C TYR A 31 43.18 30.91 -6.25
N LEU A 32 43.52 29.96 -5.37
CA LEU A 32 42.56 29.18 -4.58
C LEU A 32 41.59 30.07 -3.78
N ALA A 33 41.97 31.28 -3.36
CA ALA A 33 41.11 32.19 -2.62
C ALA A 33 39.92 32.69 -3.46
N LEU A 34 40.03 32.70 -4.80
CA LEU A 34 38.94 33.14 -5.67
C LEU A 34 37.71 32.22 -5.59
N LEU A 35 37.90 30.95 -5.22
CA LEU A 35 36.82 29.97 -5.06
C LEU A 35 35.77 30.38 -4.02
N ARG A 36 36.09 31.33 -3.12
CA ARG A 36 35.12 31.89 -2.16
C ARG A 36 33.95 32.62 -2.84
N HIS A 37 34.13 33.03 -4.09
CA HIS A 37 33.14 33.75 -4.87
C HIS A 37 32.16 32.84 -5.63
N THR A 38 32.40 31.53 -5.64
CA THR A 38 31.49 30.54 -6.25
C THR A 38 30.77 29.77 -5.17
N ARG A 39 29.44 29.87 -5.10
CA ARG A 39 28.58 29.15 -4.17
C ARG A 39 27.56 28.32 -4.93
N ARG A 40 27.36 27.07 -4.55
CA ARG A 40 26.33 26.20 -5.12
C ARG A 40 25.88 25.11 -4.17
N CYS A 41 24.79 24.45 -4.55
CA CYS A 41 24.48 23.11 -4.06
C CYS A 41 24.94 22.09 -5.12
N GLY A 42 25.41 20.93 -4.69
CA GLY A 42 25.89 19.92 -5.63
C GLY A 42 26.06 18.57 -4.97
N ILE A 43 25.94 17.53 -5.79
CA ILE A 43 26.01 16.14 -5.37
C ILE A 43 27.24 15.48 -6.01
N TYR A 44 28.01 14.79 -5.20
CA TYR A 44 29.15 13.97 -5.65
C TYR A 44 28.89 12.52 -5.23
N GLN A 45 28.94 11.61 -6.20
CA GLN A 45 28.65 10.19 -5.99
C GLN A 45 29.84 9.33 -6.36
N HIS A 46 30.12 8.30 -5.55
CA HIS A 46 31.17 7.30 -5.79
C HIS A 46 32.56 7.91 -6.03
N GLN A 47 32.90 8.96 -5.29
CA GLN A 47 34.18 9.68 -5.37
C GLN A 47 34.79 9.82 -3.97
N SER A 48 36.11 9.72 -3.89
CA SER A 48 36.89 10.01 -2.68
C SER A 48 37.06 11.52 -2.49
N VAL A 49 37.41 11.95 -1.27
CA VAL A 49 37.63 13.38 -1.00
C VAL A 49 38.67 14.02 -1.94
N PRO A 50 39.86 13.41 -2.19
CA PRO A 50 40.81 13.96 -3.16
C PRO A 50 40.26 14.06 -4.59
N GLU A 51 39.53 13.04 -5.05
CA GLU A 51 38.90 13.05 -6.38
C GLU A 51 37.86 14.19 -6.51
N ILE A 52 37.06 14.44 -5.47
CA ILE A 52 36.09 15.54 -5.45
C ILE A 52 36.81 16.89 -5.53
N VAL A 53 37.87 17.09 -4.73
CA VAL A 53 38.64 18.34 -4.75
C VAL A 53 39.30 18.55 -6.11
N GLU A 54 39.94 17.52 -6.67
CA GLU A 54 40.54 17.58 -8.00
C GLU A 54 39.49 17.92 -9.07
N LYS A 55 38.31 17.29 -9.02
CA LYS A 55 37.19 17.56 -9.93
C LYS A 55 36.79 19.03 -9.89
N ILE A 56 36.61 19.61 -8.69
CA ILE A 56 36.25 21.03 -8.54
C ILE A 56 37.35 21.93 -9.11
N LEU A 57 38.61 21.68 -8.75
CA LEU A 57 39.73 22.50 -9.20
C LEU A 57 39.86 22.49 -10.73
N ARG A 58 39.79 21.31 -11.35
CA ARG A 58 39.97 21.17 -12.81
C ARG A 58 38.74 21.59 -13.61
N GLU A 59 37.58 21.03 -13.30
CA GLU A 59 36.40 21.16 -14.16
C GLU A 59 35.68 22.50 -13.97
N ARG A 60 35.75 23.10 -12.77
CA ARG A 60 35.02 24.34 -12.47
C ARG A 60 35.89 25.58 -12.45
N HIS A 61 37.14 25.45 -11.98
CA HIS A 61 38.06 26.58 -11.79
C HIS A 61 39.28 26.54 -12.71
N GLU A 62 39.31 25.58 -13.64
CA GLU A 62 40.31 25.46 -14.72
C GLU A 62 41.76 25.36 -14.22
N PHE A 63 41.97 24.85 -13.00
CA PHE A 63 43.32 24.57 -12.51
C PHE A 63 43.99 23.51 -13.39
N ARG A 64 45.21 23.81 -13.83
CA ARG A 64 46.05 22.91 -14.60
C ARG A 64 46.74 21.93 -13.67
N GLY A 65 47.23 20.81 -14.20
CA GLY A 65 47.92 19.80 -13.38
C GLY A 65 49.19 20.29 -12.69
N GLN A 66 49.75 21.43 -13.10
CA GLN A 66 50.90 22.07 -12.46
C GLN A 66 50.53 23.02 -11.32
N ASP A 67 49.25 23.41 -11.21
CA ASP A 67 48.79 24.42 -10.23
C ASP A 67 48.49 23.80 -8.86
N PHE A 68 48.40 22.45 -8.78
CA PHE A 68 48.21 21.72 -7.53
C PHE A 68 48.84 20.33 -7.58
N LEU A 69 49.14 19.79 -6.41
CA LEU A 69 49.75 18.47 -6.24
C LEU A 69 49.20 17.76 -5.00
N PHE A 70 48.74 16.53 -5.19
CA PHE A 70 48.42 15.62 -4.08
C PHE A 70 49.63 14.74 -3.76
N THR A 71 50.21 14.92 -2.57
CA THR A 71 51.25 14.04 -2.03
C THR A 71 50.67 13.35 -0.79
N LEU A 72 49.88 12.30 -1.00
CA LEU A 72 49.18 11.59 0.07
C LEU A 72 49.87 10.25 0.34
N VAL A 73 50.04 9.90 1.62
CA VAL A 73 50.57 8.58 2.02
C VAL A 73 49.45 7.55 2.14
N ARG A 74 48.23 8.01 2.38
CA ARG A 74 47.05 7.15 2.60
C ARG A 74 46.13 7.15 1.37
N ASP A 75 45.48 6.02 1.16
CA ASP A 75 44.43 5.85 0.16
C ASP A 75 43.05 6.12 0.79
N TYR A 76 42.32 7.09 0.22
CA TYR A 76 41.00 7.50 0.74
C TYR A 76 39.87 6.74 0.02
N PRO A 77 38.93 6.14 0.76
CA PRO A 77 37.84 5.40 0.14
C PRO A 77 36.88 6.32 -0.61
N LYS A 78 36.18 5.74 -1.57
CA LYS A 78 35.11 6.43 -2.31
C LYS A 78 33.87 6.51 -1.44
N ARG A 79 33.32 7.72 -1.32
CA ARG A 79 32.06 7.96 -0.62
C ARG A 79 30.90 7.76 -1.57
N GLU A 80 29.82 7.15 -1.09
CA GLU A 80 28.61 6.96 -1.91
C GLU A 80 27.94 8.28 -2.25
N LEU A 81 27.89 9.21 -1.28
CA LEU A 81 27.31 10.52 -1.41
C LEU A 81 28.14 11.53 -0.61
N VAL A 82 28.43 12.68 -1.23
CA VAL A 82 28.85 13.90 -0.56
C VAL A 82 28.06 15.05 -1.15
N VAL A 83 27.46 15.87 -0.29
CA VAL A 83 26.64 17.02 -0.67
C VAL A 83 27.37 18.31 -0.28
N GLN A 84 27.50 19.19 -1.26
CA GLN A 84 27.82 20.60 -1.05
C GLN A 84 26.49 21.34 -0.84
N TRP A 85 26.32 22.02 0.29
CA TRP A 85 25.05 22.69 0.63
C TRP A 85 25.26 24.15 0.98
N GLN A 86 24.83 25.06 0.09
CA GLN A 86 24.83 26.51 0.27
C GLN A 86 26.18 27.13 0.71
N GLU A 87 27.28 26.45 0.43
CA GLU A 87 28.62 26.86 0.82
C GLU A 87 29.46 27.21 -0.42
N SER A 88 30.53 27.98 -0.22
CA SER A 88 31.45 28.29 -1.32
C SER A 88 32.28 27.07 -1.68
N ASP A 89 32.78 26.99 -2.91
CA ASP A 89 33.67 25.89 -3.33
C ASP A 89 34.93 25.85 -2.43
N LEU A 90 35.44 27.01 -2.01
CA LEU A 90 36.56 27.09 -1.08
C LEU A 90 36.20 26.52 0.30
N ASP A 91 35.04 26.91 0.85
CA ASP A 91 34.60 26.43 2.16
C ASP A 91 34.34 24.93 2.15
N PHE A 92 33.73 24.43 1.07
CA PHE A 92 33.49 23.01 0.85
C PHE A 92 34.79 22.21 0.83
N ILE A 93 35.76 22.62 -0.01
CA ILE A 93 37.08 21.98 -0.11
C ILE A 93 37.76 21.97 1.26
N GLN A 94 37.81 23.13 1.94
CA GLN A 94 38.44 23.24 3.25
C GLN A 94 37.75 22.35 4.29
N ARG A 95 36.41 22.24 4.26
CA ARG A 95 35.63 21.39 5.15
C ARG A 95 35.89 19.90 4.92
N ILE A 96 35.82 19.42 3.68
CA ILE A 96 35.98 17.98 3.38
C ILE A 96 37.43 17.53 3.58
N LEU A 97 38.42 18.35 3.22
CA LEU A 97 39.84 18.07 3.50
C LEU A 97 40.12 18.06 5.00
N ALA A 98 39.61 19.06 5.72
CA ALA A 98 39.72 19.10 7.17
C ALA A 98 39.06 17.88 7.79
N ALA A 99 37.89 17.43 7.32
CA ALA A 99 37.19 16.26 7.87
C ALA A 99 38.04 14.99 7.84
N VAL A 100 38.78 14.75 6.75
CA VAL A 100 39.68 13.58 6.60
C VAL A 100 41.13 13.85 7.01
N GLY A 101 41.46 15.06 7.45
CA GLY A 101 42.78 15.39 7.99
C GLY A 101 43.85 15.72 6.96
N ILE A 102 43.46 15.99 5.71
CA ILE A 102 44.36 16.47 4.67
C ILE A 102 44.55 17.97 4.89
N TRP A 103 45.80 18.40 5.05
CA TRP A 103 46.20 19.80 5.07
C TRP A 103 46.71 20.22 3.70
N TYR A 104 46.82 21.53 3.47
CA TYR A 104 47.48 22.05 2.29
C TYR A 104 48.31 23.29 2.61
N CYS A 105 49.31 23.54 1.76
CA CYS A 105 50.16 24.72 1.80
C CYS A 105 50.42 25.21 0.37
N PHE A 106 51.00 26.41 0.25
CA PHE A 106 51.31 27.02 -1.04
C PHE A 106 52.82 27.04 -1.24
N GLU A 107 53.26 26.46 -2.36
CA GLU A 107 54.64 26.51 -2.81
C GLU A 107 54.79 27.44 -4.01
N MET A 108 55.92 28.13 -4.07
CA MET A 108 56.20 29.09 -5.13
C MET A 108 57.21 28.47 -6.09
N ASP A 109 56.74 27.96 -7.23
CA ASP A 109 57.61 27.40 -8.26
C ASP A 109 58.29 28.55 -9.02
N SER A 110 59.55 28.81 -8.66
CA SER A 110 60.35 29.88 -9.27
C SER A 110 60.69 29.66 -10.75
N ARG A 111 60.61 28.42 -11.25
CA ARG A 111 60.93 28.04 -12.63
C ARG A 111 59.73 28.28 -13.55
N LEU A 112 58.53 27.94 -13.09
CA LEU A 112 57.28 28.18 -13.82
C LEU A 112 56.68 29.56 -13.52
N GLY A 113 57.10 30.22 -12.44
CA GLY A 113 56.57 31.52 -12.02
C GLY A 113 55.13 31.46 -11.54
N ILE A 114 54.72 30.32 -10.97
CA ILE A 114 53.36 30.04 -10.51
C ILE A 114 53.38 29.67 -9.02
N GLU A 115 52.22 29.81 -8.38
CA GLU A 115 51.96 29.17 -7.10
C GLU A 115 51.37 27.78 -7.31
N VAL A 116 51.72 26.84 -6.44
CA VAL A 116 51.27 25.46 -6.48
C VAL A 116 50.65 25.11 -5.13
N VAL A 117 49.42 24.61 -5.14
CA VAL A 117 48.76 24.12 -3.92
C VAL A 117 49.19 22.68 -3.65
N ARG A 118 49.94 22.44 -2.57
CA ARG A 118 50.35 21.09 -2.16
C ARG A 118 49.42 20.57 -1.08
N PHE A 119 48.77 19.45 -1.34
CA PHE A 119 47.96 18.69 -0.38
C PHE A 119 48.76 17.55 0.24
N GLY A 120 48.68 17.40 1.56
CA GLY A 120 49.41 16.37 2.30
C GLY A 120 48.63 15.87 3.53
N ASP A 121 48.92 14.64 3.96
CA ASP A 121 48.27 14.00 5.11
C ASP A 121 49.24 13.41 6.15
N ASN A 122 50.54 13.46 5.88
CA ASN A 122 51.57 12.86 6.71
C ASN A 122 52.76 13.80 6.91
N GLN A 123 53.46 13.65 8.03
CA GLN A 123 54.68 14.38 8.34
C GLN A 123 55.79 14.23 7.30
N ARG A 124 55.82 13.11 6.55
CA ARG A 124 56.75 12.91 5.43
C ARG A 124 56.62 13.97 4.33
N ASN A 125 55.49 14.65 4.26
CA ASN A 125 55.20 15.64 3.23
C ASN A 125 55.59 17.07 3.65
N TYR A 126 56.13 17.27 4.86
CA TYR A 126 56.66 18.56 5.28
C TYR A 126 57.97 18.89 4.56
N GLN A 127 58.33 20.17 4.58
CA GLN A 127 59.63 20.64 4.12
C GLN A 127 60.64 20.56 5.29
N TYR A 128 61.86 20.12 5.00
CA TYR A 128 62.94 19.93 5.97
C TYR A 128 64.18 20.74 5.58
N ASP A 129 65.29 20.52 6.30
CA ASP A 129 66.62 21.06 6.00
C ASP A 129 66.79 22.57 6.14
N VAL A 130 65.95 23.22 6.95
CA VAL A 130 66.13 24.63 7.34
C VAL A 130 66.53 24.71 8.81
N ARG A 131 67.76 25.19 9.04
CA ARG A 131 68.37 25.31 10.36
C ARG A 131 68.78 26.75 10.63
N LEU A 132 68.30 27.32 11.73
CA LEU A 132 68.58 28.71 12.12
C LEU A 132 69.06 28.80 13.58
N PRO A 133 70.04 29.66 13.88
CA PRO A 133 70.48 29.91 15.25
C PRO A 133 69.42 30.65 16.07
N LEU A 134 69.18 30.19 17.30
CA LEU A 134 68.36 30.90 18.28
C LEU A 134 69.21 31.98 18.95
N ARG A 135 69.09 33.23 18.48
CA ARG A 135 69.90 34.38 18.94
C ARG A 135 69.12 35.68 18.80
N ASP A 136 69.11 36.46 19.88
CA ASP A 136 68.56 37.81 19.88
C ASP A 136 69.41 38.74 18.98
N PRO A 137 68.78 39.55 18.11
CA PRO A 137 69.50 40.55 17.31
C PRO A 137 70.10 41.70 18.12
N ALA A 138 69.88 41.78 19.44
CA ALA A 138 70.47 42.77 20.34
C ALA A 138 71.94 42.49 20.74
N GLY A 139 72.67 43.55 21.08
CA GLY A 139 74.12 43.54 21.31
C GLY A 139 74.90 43.52 20.00
N MET A 140 76.23 43.66 20.00
CA MET A 140 77.08 43.62 18.79
C MET A 140 77.12 42.22 18.10
N ASN A 141 76.00 41.49 18.10
CA ASN A 141 75.84 40.11 17.64
C ASN A 141 75.29 39.99 16.21
N HIS A 142 75.18 41.11 15.49
CA HIS A 142 74.68 41.13 14.11
C HIS A 142 75.75 40.63 13.13
N ASN A 143 75.85 39.31 12.97
CA ASN A 143 76.89 38.64 12.15
C ASN A 143 76.42 38.27 10.74
N ASP A 144 75.60 39.10 10.08
CA ASP A 144 75.06 38.86 8.72
C ASP A 144 74.39 37.49 8.47
N ARG A 145 73.94 36.80 9.54
CA ARG A 145 73.24 35.52 9.45
C ARG A 145 71.82 35.66 9.94
N ASP A 146 70.89 35.00 9.25
CA ASP A 146 69.52 34.89 9.70
C ASP A 146 69.44 34.15 11.04
N SER A 147 68.58 34.63 11.95
CA SER A 147 68.38 34.01 13.26
C SER A 147 66.90 33.95 13.64
N VAL A 148 66.63 33.24 14.73
CA VAL A 148 65.32 33.17 15.41
C VAL A 148 65.49 33.78 16.80
N TRP A 149 64.50 34.54 17.25
CA TRP A 149 64.48 35.15 18.58
C TRP A 149 63.04 35.30 19.08
N ASP A 150 62.88 35.81 20.31
CA ASP A 150 61.57 36.05 20.95
C ASP A 150 60.69 34.79 20.95
N LEU A 151 61.31 33.64 21.24
CA LEU A 151 60.64 32.35 21.21
C LEU A 151 59.78 32.19 22.47
N HIS A 152 58.47 32.07 22.27
CA HIS A 152 57.47 31.86 23.30
C HIS A 152 56.86 30.47 23.16
N VAL A 153 56.73 29.76 24.28
CA VAL A 153 56.12 28.43 24.34
C VAL A 153 54.92 28.50 25.28
N GLU A 154 53.75 28.16 24.74
CA GLU A 154 52.48 28.10 25.45
C GLU A 154 52.08 26.63 25.64
N HIS A 155 51.65 26.29 26.85
CA HIS A 155 51.21 24.95 27.23
C HIS A 155 49.78 25.00 27.74
N GLN A 156 48.93 24.07 27.30
CA GLN A 156 47.59 23.90 27.85
C GLN A 156 47.22 22.44 28.03
N VAL A 157 46.34 22.18 29.01
CA VAL A 157 45.77 20.84 29.24
C VAL A 157 44.80 20.52 28.10
N VAL A 158 44.90 19.31 27.55
CA VAL A 158 44.06 18.85 26.43
C VAL A 158 43.32 17.56 26.77
N THR A 159 42.39 17.18 25.90
CA THR A 159 41.58 15.98 26.06
C THR A 159 42.42 14.69 26.04
N GLN A 160 42.23 13.82 27.03
CA GLN A 160 42.94 12.53 27.12
C GLN A 160 42.46 11.50 26.11
N GLY A 161 41.14 11.36 25.94
CA GLY A 161 40.54 10.32 25.11
C GLY A 161 39.48 10.85 24.18
N VAL A 162 39.33 10.21 23.02
CA VAL A 162 38.23 10.44 22.09
C VAL A 162 37.51 9.13 21.84
N LYS A 163 36.20 9.15 22.00
CA LYS A 163 35.30 8.05 21.71
C LYS A 163 34.36 8.45 20.58
N VAL A 164 34.27 7.62 19.56
CA VAL A 164 33.37 7.84 18.41
C VAL A 164 32.36 6.70 18.31
N ARG A 165 31.16 7.01 17.84
CA ARG A 165 30.14 6.02 17.51
C ARG A 165 29.32 6.46 16.31
N ASP A 166 28.84 5.49 15.54
CA ASP A 166 27.89 5.74 14.47
C ASP A 166 26.86 4.60 14.38
N TYR A 167 25.91 4.74 13.47
CA TYR A 167 24.91 3.73 13.15
C TYR A 167 24.79 3.57 11.63
N ASN A 168 24.90 2.33 11.17
CA ASN A 168 24.66 1.96 9.78
C ASN A 168 23.42 1.06 9.72
N TYR A 169 22.31 1.56 9.18
CA TYR A 169 21.06 0.79 9.10
C TYR A 169 21.16 -0.47 8.22
N ARG A 170 22.13 -0.52 7.28
CA ARG A 170 22.34 -1.66 6.38
C ARG A 170 22.93 -2.85 7.13
N GLU A 171 23.72 -2.56 8.15
CA GLU A 171 24.38 -3.53 9.02
C GLU A 171 24.09 -3.21 10.49
N ALA A 172 22.80 -3.09 10.83
CA ALA A 172 22.34 -2.55 12.11
C ALA A 172 22.85 -3.30 13.37
N GLY A 173 23.37 -4.52 13.22
CA GLY A 173 23.95 -5.30 14.31
C GLY A 173 25.44 -5.01 14.59
N ASN A 174 26.13 -4.27 13.71
CA ASN A 174 27.56 -4.01 13.86
C ASN A 174 27.83 -2.95 14.94
N ASP A 175 28.76 -3.25 15.84
CA ASP A 175 29.24 -2.30 16.85
C ASP A 175 30.20 -1.28 16.24
N LEU A 176 29.63 -0.20 15.70
CA LEU A 176 30.36 0.93 15.12
C LEU A 176 30.80 1.93 16.21
N GLN A 177 31.56 1.45 17.19
CA GLN A 177 32.12 2.25 18.27
C GLN A 177 33.63 2.02 18.38
N TYR A 178 34.40 3.09 18.58
CA TYR A 178 35.85 3.02 18.81
C TYR A 178 36.28 4.10 19.82
N GLN A 179 37.36 3.83 20.55
CA GLN A 179 37.93 4.76 21.51
C GLN A 179 39.46 4.73 21.41
N VAL A 180 40.06 5.92 21.42
CA VAL A 180 41.51 6.11 21.53
C VAL A 180 41.79 7.01 22.72
N ALA A 181 42.83 6.72 23.48
CA ALA A 181 43.29 7.56 24.57
C ALA A 181 44.80 7.48 24.68
N ARG A 182 45.41 8.56 25.18
CA ARG A 182 46.82 8.55 25.59
C ARG A 182 46.94 7.95 26.99
N ASP A 183 48.06 7.26 27.23
CA ASP A 183 48.44 6.84 28.59
C ASP A 183 48.43 8.04 29.54
N ARG A 184 48.05 7.80 30.80
CA ARG A 184 47.82 8.87 31.80
C ARG A 184 49.11 9.69 32.00
N ASP A 185 49.09 10.92 31.50
CA ASP A 185 50.00 12.00 31.88
C ASP A 185 49.20 13.08 32.63
N SER A 186 49.86 13.79 33.55
CA SER A 186 49.34 14.95 34.29
C SER A 186 48.83 16.11 33.40
N THR A 187 49.18 16.09 32.10
CA THR A 187 48.88 17.15 31.14
C THR A 187 47.66 16.88 30.25
N VAL A 188 47.00 15.72 30.42
CA VAL A 188 45.81 15.32 29.64
C VAL A 188 44.69 14.87 30.57
N VAL A 189 43.46 15.35 30.33
CA VAL A 189 42.29 15.04 31.18
C VAL A 189 41.02 14.85 30.35
N GLY A 190 40.12 13.97 30.81
CA GLY A 190 38.76 13.84 30.29
C GLY A 190 38.65 13.11 28.95
N GLU A 191 37.41 12.84 28.56
CA GLU A 191 37.05 12.17 27.31
C GLU A 191 36.02 12.97 26.54
N VAL A 192 36.20 13.07 25.21
CA VAL A 192 35.21 13.63 24.29
C VAL A 192 34.52 12.49 23.55
N TYR A 193 33.19 12.44 23.63
CA TYR A 193 32.36 11.52 22.88
C TYR A 193 31.75 12.22 21.65
N ARG A 194 31.82 11.57 20.49
CA ARG A 194 31.27 12.05 19.21
C ARG A 194 30.38 11.00 18.57
N TYR A 195 29.26 11.45 18.01
CA TYR A 195 28.33 10.61 17.26
C TYR A 195 28.11 11.18 15.85
N GLY A 196 28.09 10.32 14.83
CA GLY A 196 27.73 10.71 13.46
C GLY A 196 28.86 11.25 12.58
N ASP A 197 30.09 10.73 12.71
CA ASP A 197 31.20 11.12 11.80
C ASP A 197 31.08 10.50 10.39
N ASN A 198 30.08 9.65 10.15
CA ASN A 198 29.72 8.99 8.89
C ASN A 198 30.65 7.86 8.42
N PHE A 199 31.21 7.10 9.36
CA PHE A 199 31.97 5.88 9.05
C PHE A 199 31.06 4.65 8.98
N LEU A 200 31.34 3.75 8.04
CA LEU A 200 30.56 2.52 7.83
C LEU A 200 31.17 1.30 8.52
N GLU A 201 32.45 1.38 8.86
CA GLU A 201 33.23 0.27 9.42
C GLU A 201 34.02 0.71 10.65
N LYS A 202 34.27 -0.22 11.57
CA LYS A 202 35.06 0.02 12.78
C LYS A 202 36.56 0.24 12.48
N GLY A 203 37.09 -0.52 11.52
CA GLY A 203 38.51 -0.51 11.16
C GLY A 203 39.41 -1.26 12.15
N GLU A 204 40.68 -1.42 11.77
CA GLU A 204 41.72 -2.05 12.58
C GLU A 204 42.20 -1.14 13.73
N GLN A 205 42.78 -1.74 14.77
CA GLN A 205 43.23 -1.00 15.95
C GLN A 205 44.58 -0.27 15.80
N ILE A 206 45.52 -0.82 15.02
CA ILE A 206 46.92 -0.35 15.01
C ILE A 206 47.14 0.73 13.92
N GLN A 207 46.72 0.42 12.70
CA GLN A 207 46.76 1.34 11.56
C GLN A 207 45.36 1.40 10.94
N PRO A 208 44.45 2.22 11.49
CA PRO A 208 43.11 2.30 10.97
C PRO A 208 43.13 2.86 9.54
N VAL A 209 42.50 2.13 8.63
CA VAL A 209 42.25 2.55 7.25
C VAL A 209 41.46 3.86 7.26
N PRO A 210 41.72 4.81 6.34
CA PRO A 210 40.99 6.06 6.26
C PRO A 210 39.47 5.90 6.29
N GLU A 211 38.81 6.83 7.00
CA GLU A 211 37.36 6.91 7.17
C GLU A 211 36.69 5.75 7.95
N THR A 212 37.46 4.95 8.68
CA THR A 212 36.94 4.01 9.70
C THR A 212 36.74 4.69 11.07
N ALA A 213 36.03 4.02 11.99
CA ALA A 213 35.85 4.52 13.36
C ALA A 213 37.20 4.82 14.05
N GLY A 214 38.17 3.91 13.94
CA GLY A 214 39.52 4.09 14.48
C GLY A 214 40.25 5.29 13.87
N PHE A 215 40.06 5.54 12.57
CA PHE A 215 40.65 6.67 11.88
C PHE A 215 40.11 8.00 12.38
N TYR A 216 38.79 8.16 12.45
CA TYR A 216 38.18 9.41 12.94
C TYR A 216 38.51 9.67 14.41
N ALA A 217 38.48 8.63 15.26
CA ALA A 217 38.87 8.75 16.66
C ALA A 217 40.32 9.25 16.80
N ARG A 218 41.26 8.62 16.06
CA ARG A 218 42.67 9.04 16.05
C ARG A 218 42.84 10.46 15.53
N LEU A 219 42.14 10.79 14.45
CA LEU A 219 42.23 12.10 13.82
C LEU A 219 41.76 13.23 14.73
N HIS A 220 40.64 13.03 15.42
CA HIS A 220 40.13 13.97 16.42
C HIS A 220 41.06 14.06 17.64
N HIS A 221 41.61 12.93 18.08
CA HIS A 221 42.58 12.92 19.18
C HIS A 221 43.87 13.68 18.81
N GLU A 222 44.40 13.47 17.61
CA GLU A 222 45.55 14.22 17.08
C GLU A 222 45.28 15.73 17.10
N ARG A 223 44.12 16.20 16.61
CA ARG A 223 43.74 17.63 16.67
C ARG A 223 43.79 18.20 18.08
N ASN A 224 43.31 17.47 19.08
CA ASN A 224 43.35 17.90 20.47
C ASN A 224 44.78 17.95 21.00
N LEU A 225 45.60 16.94 20.70
CA LEU A 225 47.00 16.89 21.11
C LEU A 225 47.83 18.05 20.51
N TYR A 226 47.52 18.47 19.29
CA TYR A 226 48.20 19.60 18.65
C TYR A 226 48.00 20.94 19.38
N GLN A 227 46.92 21.08 20.13
CA GLN A 227 46.66 22.28 20.92
C GLN A 227 47.52 22.33 22.20
N GLN A 228 48.09 21.20 22.62
CA GLN A 228 48.80 21.07 23.89
C GLN A 228 50.03 21.98 24.00
N HIS A 229 50.75 22.16 22.88
CA HIS A 229 51.99 22.92 22.81
C HIS A 229 51.95 23.85 21.61
N ARG A 230 52.00 25.16 21.85
CA ARG A 230 52.09 26.18 20.81
C ARG A 230 53.38 26.95 20.96
N ILE A 231 54.03 27.20 19.83
CA ILE A 231 55.32 27.89 19.78
C ILE A 231 55.14 29.10 18.87
N SER A 232 55.58 30.27 19.32
CA SER A 232 55.67 31.46 18.46
C SER A 232 57.04 32.09 18.57
N GLY A 233 57.49 32.74 17.51
CA GLY A 233 58.78 33.41 17.50
C GLY A 233 58.93 34.40 16.37
N LYS A 234 60.07 35.09 16.36
CA LYS A 234 60.46 36.04 15.32
C LYS A 234 61.70 35.54 14.59
N SER A 235 61.83 35.90 13.32
CA SER A 235 62.99 35.59 12.50
C SER A 235 63.21 36.64 11.41
N SER A 236 64.46 36.80 10.98
CA SER A 236 64.84 37.59 9.80
C SER A 236 64.82 36.77 8.52
N SER A 237 64.68 35.44 8.59
CA SER A 237 64.84 34.60 7.41
C SER A 237 63.62 34.65 6.49
N PRO A 238 63.81 34.95 5.18
CA PRO A 238 62.72 34.89 4.22
C PRO A 238 62.30 33.46 3.87
N MET A 239 63.10 32.45 4.25
CA MET A 239 62.87 31.04 3.90
C MET A 239 61.76 30.38 4.71
N LEU A 240 61.34 30.97 5.84
CA LEU A 240 60.29 30.40 6.67
C LEU A 240 58.93 30.43 5.95
N VAL A 241 58.27 29.27 5.89
CA VAL A 241 56.95 29.07 5.28
C VAL A 241 56.11 28.10 6.10
N PRO A 242 54.77 28.20 6.08
CA PRO A 242 53.92 27.16 6.64
C PRO A 242 54.18 25.81 5.96
N GLY A 243 54.27 24.73 6.74
CA GLY A 243 54.64 23.39 6.27
C GLY A 243 56.14 23.07 6.37
N LEU A 244 56.97 24.01 6.83
CA LEU A 244 58.40 23.81 7.09
C LEU A 244 58.65 23.37 8.53
N VAL A 245 59.50 22.36 8.72
CA VAL A 245 60.09 21.99 10.00
C VAL A 245 61.38 22.77 10.21
N LEU A 246 61.35 23.70 11.15
CA LEU A 246 62.47 24.55 11.52
C LEU A 246 63.32 23.90 12.61
N GLU A 247 64.58 23.63 12.29
CA GLU A 247 65.58 23.21 13.26
C GLU A 247 66.25 24.43 13.91
N LEU A 248 66.35 24.44 15.24
CA LEU A 248 66.93 25.56 15.99
C LEU A 248 68.33 25.19 16.53
N ASP A 249 69.34 25.99 16.21
CA ASP A 249 70.69 25.82 16.76
C ASP A 249 70.84 26.62 18.05
N GLY A 250 71.25 25.96 19.13
CA GLY A 250 71.46 26.57 20.45
C GLY A 250 70.63 25.92 21.56
N GLU A 251 70.69 26.52 22.76
CA GLU A 251 69.89 26.11 23.90
C GLU A 251 68.43 26.51 23.68
N ARG A 252 67.50 25.54 23.78
CA ARG A 252 66.09 25.74 23.45
C ARG A 252 65.26 25.73 24.73
N PRO A 253 64.19 26.56 24.82
CA PRO A 253 63.21 26.44 25.90
C PRO A 253 62.64 25.01 25.98
N ALA A 254 62.36 24.57 27.21
CA ALA A 254 61.63 23.33 27.44
C ALA A 254 60.27 23.38 26.70
N GLY A 255 59.88 22.28 26.03
CA GLY A 255 58.63 22.19 25.27
C GLY A 255 58.76 22.34 23.75
N VAL A 256 59.86 22.90 23.24
CA VAL A 256 60.12 23.01 21.78
C VAL A 256 60.46 21.66 21.14
N GLY A 257 61.02 20.74 21.93
CA GLY A 257 61.47 19.42 21.46
C GLY A 257 62.81 19.46 20.72
N LYS A 258 63.46 18.29 20.65
CA LYS A 258 64.76 18.14 19.96
C LYS A 258 64.62 18.13 18.43
N ALA A 259 63.44 17.78 17.92
CA ALA A 259 63.21 17.53 16.51
C ALA A 259 62.75 18.79 15.72
N GLY A 260 62.61 19.94 16.38
CA GLY A 260 62.31 21.23 15.74
C GLY A 260 60.85 21.68 15.85
N VAL A 261 60.52 22.77 15.14
CA VAL A 261 59.21 23.42 15.16
C VAL A 261 58.57 23.32 13.78
N LEU A 262 57.40 22.69 13.68
CA LEU A 262 56.59 22.76 12.47
C LEU A 262 55.89 24.13 12.40
N ILE A 263 56.20 24.93 11.39
CA ILE A 263 55.57 26.23 11.16
C ILE A 263 54.17 26.00 10.57
N VAL A 264 53.14 26.52 11.24
CA VAL A 264 51.74 26.40 10.79
C VAL A 264 51.16 27.72 10.30
N ALA A 265 51.72 28.85 10.74
CA ALA A 265 51.37 30.17 10.21
C ALA A 265 52.55 31.14 10.32
N MET A 266 52.58 32.14 9.45
CA MET A 266 53.56 33.20 9.46
C MET A 266 52.94 34.55 9.07
N HIS A 267 53.53 35.63 9.55
CA HIS A 267 53.29 36.99 9.12
C HIS A 267 54.64 37.62 8.81
N SER A 268 54.87 38.01 7.56
CA SER A 268 56.06 38.77 7.17
C SER A 268 55.74 40.24 6.95
N SER A 269 56.64 41.13 7.34
CA SER A 269 56.53 42.57 7.12
C SER A 269 57.88 43.15 6.69
N ALA A 270 57.83 44.13 5.79
CA ALA A 270 58.99 44.87 5.32
C ALA A 270 58.58 46.32 5.13
N ARG A 271 59.42 47.26 5.56
CA ARG A 271 59.20 48.70 5.35
C ARG A 271 60.50 49.37 4.93
N ARG A 272 60.44 50.59 4.40
CA ARG A 272 61.67 51.34 4.07
C ARG A 272 62.45 51.75 5.33
N ASP A 273 61.75 51.91 6.45
CA ASP A 273 62.26 52.34 7.75
C ASP A 273 62.44 51.19 8.76
N SER A 274 62.24 49.93 8.33
CA SER A 274 62.37 48.75 9.20
C SER A 274 62.88 47.54 8.42
N ASN A 275 63.71 46.73 9.07
CA ASN A 275 64.18 45.46 8.53
C ASN A 275 63.02 44.49 8.26
N TYR A 276 63.26 43.53 7.36
CA TYR A 276 62.35 42.42 7.12
C TYR A 276 62.21 41.58 8.37
N LEU A 277 60.97 41.31 8.77
CA LEU A 277 60.63 40.56 9.97
C LEU A 277 59.56 39.52 9.65
N VAL A 278 59.80 38.29 10.09
CA VAL A 278 58.81 37.20 10.11
C VAL A 278 58.42 36.94 11.56
N SER A 279 57.14 37.01 11.87
CA SER A 279 56.56 36.42 13.07
C SER A 279 55.91 35.10 12.69
N PHE A 280 56.29 34.00 13.32
CA PHE A 280 55.75 32.67 13.02
C PHE A 280 55.06 32.07 14.24
N SER A 281 54.12 31.16 13.97
CA SER A 281 53.53 30.27 14.95
C SER A 281 53.62 28.83 14.45
N GLY A 282 53.81 27.92 15.37
CA GLY A 282 54.12 26.53 15.11
C GLY A 282 53.80 25.64 16.28
N VAL A 283 54.11 24.36 16.10
CA VAL A 283 53.93 23.29 17.06
C VAL A 283 55.20 22.44 17.09
N PRO A 284 55.51 21.75 18.21
CA PRO A 284 56.66 20.84 18.24
C PRO A 284 56.52 19.78 17.14
N TYR A 285 57.58 19.55 16.37
CA TYR A 285 57.59 18.47 15.40
C TYR A 285 57.59 17.10 16.11
N SER A 286 56.79 16.18 15.58
CA SER A 286 56.64 14.81 16.08
C SER A 286 56.67 13.83 14.93
N GLU A 287 57.43 12.74 15.09
CA GLU A 287 57.44 11.65 14.10
C GLU A 287 56.17 10.78 14.15
N VAL A 288 55.35 10.92 15.20
CA VAL A 288 54.19 10.07 15.48
C VAL A 288 52.88 10.83 15.29
N LEU A 289 52.86 12.13 15.58
CA LEU A 289 51.68 12.98 15.44
C LEU A 289 51.82 13.83 14.18
N SER A 290 50.82 13.83 13.30
CA SER A 290 50.80 14.67 12.08
C SER A 290 49.76 15.77 12.18
N TYR A 291 50.12 16.98 11.73
CA TYR A 291 49.30 18.18 11.89
C TYR A 291 47.97 17.99 11.20
N ARG A 292 46.90 18.38 11.90
CA ARG A 292 45.53 18.28 11.40
C ARG A 292 44.90 19.67 11.33
N PRO A 293 44.32 20.05 10.18
CA PRO A 293 43.53 21.26 10.09
C PRO A 293 42.38 21.26 11.11
N ALA A 294 42.03 22.45 11.57
CA ALA A 294 40.83 22.66 12.38
C ALA A 294 39.58 22.21 11.61
N LEU A 295 38.67 21.52 12.30
CA LEU A 295 37.41 21.12 11.71
C LEU A 295 36.54 22.35 11.43
N ARG A 296 35.87 22.32 10.29
CA ARG A 296 34.81 23.27 9.96
C ARG A 296 33.46 22.64 10.23
N GLU A 297 32.51 23.48 10.63
CA GLU A 297 31.13 23.03 10.87
C GLU A 297 30.54 22.44 9.59
N ARG A 298 29.84 21.31 9.74
CA ARG A 298 29.10 20.73 8.62
C ARG A 298 27.86 21.60 8.36
N PRO A 299 27.51 21.87 7.09
CA PRO A 299 26.22 22.49 6.79
C PRO A 299 25.10 21.60 7.31
N VAL A 300 24.04 22.22 7.84
CA VAL A 300 22.89 21.54 8.42
C VAL A 300 21.64 21.87 7.62
N ILE A 301 20.91 20.84 7.17
CA ILE A 301 19.58 20.97 6.58
C ILE A 301 18.57 20.66 7.68
N ALA A 302 18.07 21.70 8.35
CA ALA A 302 17.17 21.56 9.50
C ALA A 302 15.76 21.07 9.13
N GLY A 303 15.34 21.25 7.88
CA GLY A 303 14.02 20.89 7.38
C GLY A 303 14.06 19.78 6.33
N THR A 304 13.04 19.74 5.48
CA THR A 304 13.00 18.84 4.33
C THR A 304 13.27 19.57 3.03
N VAL A 305 13.88 18.86 2.09
CA VAL A 305 14.10 19.32 0.71
C VAL A 305 13.19 18.54 -0.22
N PRO A 306 12.53 19.17 -1.21
CA PRO A 306 11.73 18.46 -2.18
C PRO A 306 12.62 17.64 -3.13
N ALA A 307 12.14 16.44 -3.44
CA ALA A 307 12.73 15.57 -4.45
C ALA A 307 11.63 14.78 -5.15
N ARG A 308 11.96 14.14 -6.27
CA ARG A 308 11.03 13.27 -6.99
C ARG A 308 11.57 11.87 -7.10
N VAL A 309 10.72 10.87 -6.84
CA VAL A 309 11.09 9.47 -7.02
C VAL A 309 11.40 9.21 -8.50
N THR A 310 12.58 8.66 -8.76
CA THR A 310 13.09 8.37 -10.11
C THR A 310 13.28 6.86 -10.31
N SER A 311 13.49 6.44 -11.56
CA SER A 311 13.76 5.04 -11.90
C SER A 311 14.53 4.95 -13.20
N ASN A 312 15.26 3.86 -13.43
CA ASN A 312 16.05 3.67 -14.64
C ASN A 312 15.21 3.49 -15.93
N TRP A 313 13.87 3.48 -15.84
CA TRP A 313 12.97 3.35 -16.99
C TRP A 313 12.18 4.64 -17.20
N SER A 314 12.19 5.14 -18.43
CA SER A 314 11.57 6.45 -18.76
C SER A 314 10.04 6.43 -18.72
N ASN A 315 9.40 5.25 -18.86
CA ASN A 315 7.95 5.10 -18.98
C ASN A 315 7.36 4.12 -17.95
N GLY A 316 8.04 3.91 -16.80
CA GLY A 316 7.55 3.02 -15.76
C GLY A 316 6.41 3.64 -14.95
N THR A 317 5.31 2.91 -14.74
CA THR A 317 4.28 3.36 -13.77
C THR A 317 4.79 3.25 -12.34
N TYR A 318 5.66 2.29 -12.05
CA TYR A 318 6.22 2.05 -10.72
C TYR A 318 7.67 2.48 -10.65
N SER A 319 8.10 2.97 -9.49
CA SER A 319 9.51 3.22 -9.25
C SER A 319 10.25 1.91 -8.98
N HIS A 320 11.55 1.88 -9.32
CA HIS A 320 12.40 0.77 -8.97
C HIS A 320 12.77 0.88 -7.49
N ILE A 321 12.46 -0.16 -6.72
CA ILE A 321 12.91 -0.32 -5.34
C ILE A 321 13.98 -1.40 -5.29
N ASP A 322 14.98 -1.21 -4.42
CA ASP A 322 15.99 -2.25 -4.23
C ASP A 322 15.49 -3.44 -3.40
N THR A 323 16.34 -4.45 -3.21
CA THR A 323 16.02 -5.66 -2.42
C THR A 323 15.67 -5.38 -0.96
N THR A 324 15.89 -4.15 -0.48
CA THR A 324 15.60 -3.70 0.88
C THR A 324 14.46 -2.66 0.94
N GLY A 325 13.84 -2.32 -0.20
CA GLY A 325 12.73 -1.39 -0.30
C GLY A 325 13.10 0.09 -0.22
N ARG A 326 14.32 0.46 -0.62
CA ARG A 326 14.80 1.85 -0.79
C ARG A 326 14.50 2.36 -2.19
N TYR A 327 14.50 3.69 -2.35
CA TYR A 327 14.17 4.38 -3.60
C TYR A 327 15.36 5.20 -4.09
N ARG A 328 15.36 5.53 -5.38
CA ARG A 328 16.18 6.62 -5.90
C ARG A 328 15.32 7.86 -6.07
N VAL A 329 15.91 9.02 -5.84
CA VAL A 329 15.25 10.32 -5.97
C VAL A 329 16.09 11.30 -6.78
N LYS A 330 15.44 12.26 -7.44
CA LYS A 330 16.09 13.44 -8.01
C LYS A 330 15.82 14.62 -7.08
N PHE A 331 16.88 15.18 -6.50
CA PHE A 331 16.77 16.37 -5.67
C PHE A 331 16.54 17.61 -6.52
N ASP A 332 15.64 18.49 -6.09
CA ASP A 332 15.32 19.70 -6.87
C ASP A 332 16.45 20.75 -6.85
N PHE A 333 17.30 20.75 -5.82
CA PHE A 333 18.47 21.64 -5.76
C PHE A 333 19.63 21.18 -6.64
N ASP A 334 19.62 19.92 -7.08
CA ASP A 334 20.70 19.39 -7.90
C ASP A 334 20.44 19.76 -9.35
N LEU A 335 21.28 20.67 -9.85
CA LEU A 335 21.19 21.20 -11.21
C LEU A 335 22.04 20.41 -12.21
N ASP A 336 22.85 19.47 -11.73
CA ASP A 336 23.67 18.64 -12.60
C ASP A 336 22.79 17.64 -13.37
N GLU A 337 23.19 17.33 -14.60
CA GLU A 337 22.52 16.31 -15.41
C GLU A 337 23.07 14.92 -15.09
N TRP A 338 22.15 14.00 -14.81
CA TRP A 338 22.48 12.60 -14.52
C TRP A 338 21.72 11.68 -15.48
N PRO A 339 22.29 10.50 -15.78
CA PRO A 339 21.52 9.42 -16.41
C PRO A 339 20.27 9.13 -15.58
N LEU A 340 19.18 8.78 -16.25
CA LEU A 340 17.91 8.50 -15.58
C LEU A 340 18.08 7.36 -14.56
N GLY A 341 17.66 7.61 -13.32
CA GLY A 341 17.85 6.71 -12.20
C GLY A 341 19.24 6.79 -11.57
N GLY A 342 20.15 7.65 -12.02
CA GLY A 342 21.48 7.88 -11.44
C GLY A 342 21.59 9.14 -10.56
N GLU A 343 20.50 9.84 -10.31
CA GLU A 343 20.44 11.15 -9.67
C GLU A 343 20.76 11.11 -8.16
N SER A 344 20.67 9.95 -7.52
CA SER A 344 21.03 9.76 -6.11
C SER A 344 21.35 8.31 -5.76
N LEU A 345 21.89 8.12 -4.56
CA LEU A 345 21.97 6.83 -3.90
C LEU A 345 20.59 6.26 -3.54
N TRP A 346 20.60 5.03 -3.02
CA TRP A 346 19.42 4.41 -2.44
C TRP A 346 19.03 5.05 -1.11
N VAL A 347 17.88 5.73 -1.09
CA VAL A 347 17.30 6.46 0.04
C VAL A 347 16.19 5.64 0.71
N ARG A 348 16.20 5.58 2.04
CA ARG A 348 15.20 4.85 2.83
C ARG A 348 13.90 5.64 2.95
N LEU A 349 12.76 4.95 2.91
CA LEU A 349 11.44 5.52 3.21
C LEU A 349 11.08 5.33 4.68
N ALA A 350 10.81 6.42 5.39
CA ALA A 350 10.19 6.39 6.71
C ALA A 350 8.75 5.86 6.59
N ARG A 351 8.35 4.96 7.50
CA ARG A 351 7.07 4.25 7.43
C ARG A 351 6.31 4.41 8.75
N PRO A 352 4.96 4.49 8.72
CA PRO A 352 4.15 4.53 9.94
C PRO A 352 4.32 3.28 10.83
N TYR A 353 4.59 2.12 10.22
CA TYR A 353 4.78 0.86 10.94
C TYR A 353 5.75 -0.06 10.18
N ALA A 354 6.74 -0.61 10.88
CA ALA A 354 7.74 -1.51 10.31
C ALA A 354 8.24 -2.52 11.36
N GLY A 355 8.43 -3.77 10.93
CA GLY A 355 9.01 -4.86 11.72
C GLY A 355 9.68 -5.90 10.82
N LYS A 356 10.13 -7.03 11.39
CA LYS A 356 10.93 -8.04 10.66
C LYS A 356 10.16 -8.71 9.51
N THR A 357 8.90 -9.05 9.72
CA THR A 357 8.03 -9.77 8.75
C THR A 357 6.68 -9.08 8.51
N HIS A 358 6.49 -7.91 9.09
CA HIS A 358 5.24 -7.16 9.06
C HIS A 358 5.53 -5.66 8.97
N GLY A 359 4.55 -4.88 8.52
CA GLY A 359 4.67 -3.43 8.43
C GLY A 359 3.71 -2.83 7.42
N PHE A 360 3.89 -1.54 7.18
CA PHE A 360 3.08 -0.75 6.26
C PHE A 360 3.95 -0.24 5.12
N HIS A 361 3.74 -0.77 3.92
CA HIS A 361 4.51 -0.37 2.73
C HIS A 361 3.58 -0.26 1.53
N TRP A 362 3.34 0.97 1.10
CA TRP A 362 2.77 1.28 -0.20
C TRP A 362 3.88 1.81 -1.10
N PRO A 363 4.27 1.07 -2.15
CA PRO A 363 5.34 1.50 -3.04
C PRO A 363 5.04 2.86 -3.66
N LEU A 364 6.01 3.77 -3.58
CA LEU A 364 5.92 5.05 -4.29
C LEU A 364 6.06 4.81 -5.79
N ILE A 365 5.36 5.60 -6.60
CA ILE A 365 5.42 5.52 -8.06
C ILE A 365 6.46 6.51 -8.61
N GLN A 366 6.91 6.30 -9.84
CA GLN A 366 7.82 7.23 -10.50
C GLN A 366 7.17 8.61 -10.60
N GLY A 367 7.94 9.66 -10.34
CA GLY A 367 7.48 11.06 -10.35
C GLY A 367 6.80 11.53 -9.07
N THR A 368 6.53 10.63 -8.11
CA THR A 368 5.96 11.00 -6.80
C THR A 368 6.85 12.04 -6.13
N GLU A 369 6.26 13.16 -5.74
CA GLU A 369 6.94 14.17 -4.95
C GLU A 369 7.14 13.69 -3.51
N VAL A 370 8.34 13.87 -3.00
CA VAL A 370 8.74 13.42 -1.66
C VAL A 370 9.49 14.52 -0.93
N ALA A 371 9.26 14.59 0.37
CA ALA A 371 10.03 15.43 1.28
C ALA A 371 11.22 14.63 1.81
N ILE A 372 12.44 15.08 1.50
CA ILE A 372 13.68 14.45 1.98
C ILE A 372 14.13 15.13 3.26
N ALA A 373 14.14 14.38 4.36
CA ALA A 373 14.78 14.79 5.62
C ALA A 373 16.21 14.24 5.69
N PHE A 374 16.97 14.73 6.66
CA PHE A 374 18.39 14.41 6.83
C PHE A 374 18.66 13.99 8.27
N GLU A 375 19.34 12.87 8.49
CA GLU A 375 19.68 12.40 9.84
C GLU A 375 20.56 13.44 10.55
N GLN A 376 20.13 13.96 11.70
CA GLN A 376 20.79 15.07 12.41
C GLN A 376 20.99 16.34 11.55
N GLY A 377 20.26 16.45 10.44
CA GLY A 377 20.44 17.50 9.44
C GLY A 377 21.69 17.33 8.56
N ASP A 378 22.38 16.19 8.60
CA ASP A 378 23.57 15.92 7.77
C ASP A 378 23.16 15.73 6.29
N PRO A 379 23.60 16.63 5.37
CA PRO A 379 23.27 16.55 3.96
C PRO A 379 23.65 15.23 3.28
N ASP A 380 24.64 14.51 3.82
CA ASP A 380 25.12 13.24 3.28
C ASP A 380 24.24 12.05 3.71
N ARG A 381 23.22 12.28 4.56
CA ARG A 381 22.33 11.24 5.12
C ARG A 381 20.85 11.47 4.81
N PRO A 382 20.45 11.42 3.54
CA PRO A 382 19.07 11.64 3.14
C PRO A 382 18.16 10.44 3.45
N TYR A 383 16.95 10.84 3.83
CA TYR A 383 15.72 10.15 4.17
C TYR A 383 14.43 10.52 3.45
N ILE A 384 13.65 9.63 2.84
CA ILE A 384 12.27 10.03 2.47
C ILE A 384 11.44 10.07 3.76
N ALA A 385 11.05 11.27 4.19
CA ALA A 385 10.20 11.46 5.37
C ALA A 385 8.71 11.30 5.03
N HIS A 386 8.28 11.92 3.92
CA HIS A 386 6.88 11.96 3.50
C HIS A 386 6.76 11.91 1.98
N ALA A 387 5.63 11.39 1.49
CA ALA A 387 5.16 11.61 0.13
C ALA A 387 4.18 12.79 0.12
N LEU A 388 4.25 13.61 -0.92
CA LEU A 388 3.45 14.80 -1.09
C LEU A 388 2.61 14.69 -2.36
N HIS A 389 1.40 15.27 -2.33
CA HIS A 389 0.61 15.50 -3.54
C HIS A 389 1.01 16.86 -4.15
N ASP A 390 0.84 16.98 -5.47
CA ASP A 390 1.16 18.21 -6.20
C ASP A 390 0.03 18.56 -7.19
N SER A 391 0.14 19.69 -7.90
CA SER A 391 -0.91 20.13 -8.84
C SER A 391 -1.09 19.22 -10.06
N ARG A 392 -0.17 18.29 -10.32
CA ARG A 392 -0.28 17.29 -11.38
C ARG A 392 -0.82 15.96 -10.85
N HIS A 393 -0.65 15.71 -9.56
CA HIS A 393 -1.05 14.51 -8.84
C HIS A 393 -1.81 14.90 -7.57
N GLU A 394 -3.03 15.42 -7.75
CA GLU A 394 -3.87 15.88 -6.64
C GLU A 394 -4.27 14.75 -5.68
N ASP A 395 -4.54 15.12 -4.43
CA ASP A 395 -5.03 14.19 -3.42
C ASP A 395 -6.40 13.59 -3.81
N PRO A 396 -6.66 12.29 -3.55
CA PRO A 396 -7.98 11.70 -3.75
C PRO A 396 -9.14 12.38 -2.99
N VAL A 397 -8.83 13.09 -1.91
CA VAL A 397 -9.77 13.85 -1.08
C VAL A 397 -9.52 15.35 -1.25
N THR A 398 -10.54 16.05 -1.72
CA THR A 398 -10.54 17.47 -2.07
C THR A 398 -11.78 18.15 -1.49
N LEU A 399 -11.94 19.45 -1.74
CA LEU A 399 -13.12 20.21 -1.34
C LEU A 399 -14.45 19.58 -1.80
N TYR A 400 -14.49 18.87 -2.92
CA TYR A 400 -15.72 18.25 -3.44
C TYR A 400 -16.15 17.00 -2.67
N ASN A 401 -15.27 16.43 -1.86
CA ASN A 401 -15.51 15.16 -1.15
C ASN A 401 -14.79 15.09 0.21
N TYR A 402 -14.63 16.23 0.88
CA TYR A 402 -13.82 16.46 2.08
C TYR A 402 -14.20 15.63 3.32
N LYS A 403 -15.36 14.96 3.30
CA LYS A 403 -15.81 14.07 4.38
C LYS A 403 -15.40 12.61 4.15
N ARG A 404 -14.57 12.33 3.14
CA ARG A 404 -14.12 10.99 2.78
C ARG A 404 -12.78 10.65 3.40
N ASN A 405 -12.66 9.41 3.82
CA ASN A 405 -11.42 8.73 4.15
C ASN A 405 -11.16 7.68 3.06
N VAL A 406 -10.04 7.78 2.35
CA VAL A 406 -9.77 6.94 1.17
C VAL A 406 -8.38 6.31 1.23
N LEU A 407 -8.34 4.98 1.11
CA LEU A 407 -7.15 4.22 0.74
C LEU A 407 -7.37 3.73 -0.69
N ARG A 408 -6.48 4.15 -1.61
CA ARG A 408 -6.61 3.86 -3.04
C ARG A 408 -5.25 3.53 -3.66
N THR A 409 -5.18 2.41 -4.38
CA THR A 409 -3.98 2.03 -5.15
C THR A 409 -4.04 2.57 -6.60
N PRO A 410 -2.93 2.55 -7.35
CA PRO A 410 -2.92 2.97 -8.76
C PRO A 410 -3.93 2.23 -9.65
N ALA A 411 -4.11 0.92 -9.43
CA ALA A 411 -5.13 0.10 -10.11
C ALA A 411 -6.56 0.32 -9.59
N ASN A 412 -6.78 1.32 -8.73
CA ASN A 412 -8.07 1.68 -8.15
C ASN A 412 -8.68 0.60 -7.22
N ASN A 413 -7.86 -0.25 -6.61
CA ASN A 413 -8.27 -1.02 -5.42
C ASN A 413 -8.52 -0.01 -4.30
N LYS A 414 -9.70 -0.08 -3.68
CA LYS A 414 -10.20 1.04 -2.88
C LYS A 414 -10.90 0.56 -1.63
N LEU A 415 -10.51 1.15 -0.50
CA LEU A 415 -11.31 1.24 0.72
C LEU A 415 -11.70 2.71 0.89
N ARG A 416 -12.99 3.00 0.91
CA ARG A 416 -13.55 4.35 1.08
C ARG A 416 -14.55 4.33 2.23
N MET A 417 -14.43 5.29 3.12
CA MET A 417 -15.40 5.58 4.17
C MET A 417 -15.85 7.03 3.99
N ASP A 418 -17.14 7.30 4.04
CA ASP A 418 -17.70 8.65 3.91
C ASP A 418 -18.48 8.96 5.19
N ASP A 419 -18.12 10.06 5.86
CA ASP A 419 -18.67 10.46 7.16
C ASP A 419 -19.69 11.61 7.03
N GLU A 420 -20.31 11.76 5.85
CA GLU A 420 -21.45 12.67 5.73
C GLU A 420 -22.60 12.23 6.65
N ARG A 421 -22.91 13.06 7.65
CA ARG A 421 -23.92 12.76 8.66
C ARG A 421 -25.27 12.39 8.05
N GLY A 422 -25.74 11.19 8.35
CA GLY A 422 -27.01 10.63 7.84
C GLY A 422 -26.90 9.99 6.46
N LYS A 423 -25.70 9.99 5.86
CA LYS A 423 -25.37 9.35 4.58
C LYS A 423 -24.06 8.56 4.68
N GLU A 424 -23.72 8.10 5.89
CA GLU A 424 -22.49 7.37 6.12
C GLU A 424 -22.47 6.06 5.34
N HIS A 425 -21.32 5.74 4.76
CA HIS A 425 -21.16 4.49 4.04
C HIS A 425 -19.70 4.06 3.90
N ILE A 426 -19.51 2.75 3.75
CA ILE A 426 -18.21 2.12 3.51
C ILE A 426 -18.27 1.37 2.17
N LYS A 427 -17.19 1.49 1.40
CA LYS A 427 -16.99 0.77 0.13
C LYS A 427 -15.62 0.09 0.12
N LEU A 428 -15.62 -1.20 -0.17
CA LEU A 428 -14.42 -1.96 -0.53
C LEU A 428 -14.58 -2.46 -1.97
N SER A 429 -13.64 -2.16 -2.87
CA SER A 429 -13.78 -2.55 -4.28
C SER A 429 -12.46 -2.75 -5.03
N THR A 430 -12.51 -3.55 -6.10
CA THR A 430 -11.50 -3.67 -7.15
C THR A 430 -12.13 -3.49 -8.54
N GLU A 431 -11.31 -3.17 -9.55
CA GLU A 431 -11.71 -3.09 -10.97
C GLU A 431 -11.35 -4.36 -11.76
N TYR A 432 -10.68 -5.33 -11.14
CA TYR A 432 -10.36 -6.59 -11.81
C TYR A 432 -11.65 -7.40 -12.07
N GLY A 433 -11.79 -7.99 -13.27
CA GLY A 433 -13.00 -8.74 -13.66
C GLY A 433 -14.23 -7.86 -13.88
N GLY A 434 -14.06 -6.56 -14.18
CA GLY A 434 -15.14 -5.58 -14.28
C GLY A 434 -15.30 -4.82 -12.97
N LYS A 435 -16.23 -5.22 -12.10
CA LYS A 435 -16.41 -4.62 -10.78
C LYS A 435 -16.79 -5.65 -9.73
N SER A 436 -15.99 -5.76 -8.68
CA SER A 436 -16.37 -6.47 -7.46
C SER A 436 -16.30 -5.52 -6.27
N GLN A 437 -17.38 -5.47 -5.47
CA GLN A 437 -17.50 -4.53 -4.36
C GLN A 437 -18.41 -5.02 -3.23
N LEU A 438 -18.03 -4.64 -2.01
CA LEU A 438 -18.86 -4.66 -0.80
C LEU A 438 -19.19 -3.22 -0.42
N ASN A 439 -20.47 -2.90 -0.35
CA ASN A 439 -20.98 -1.60 0.05
C ASN A 439 -21.83 -1.75 1.32
N LEU A 440 -21.68 -0.82 2.27
CA LEU A 440 -22.42 -0.79 3.54
C LEU A 440 -22.93 0.63 3.81
N GLY A 441 -24.15 0.78 4.34
CA GLY A 441 -24.76 2.05 4.72
C GLY A 441 -25.54 2.72 3.58
N HIS A 442 -25.30 4.00 3.35
CA HIS A 442 -25.92 4.80 2.28
C HIS A 442 -25.27 4.54 0.91
N LEU A 443 -25.86 3.66 0.11
CA LEU A 443 -25.32 3.32 -1.21
C LEU A 443 -25.57 4.46 -2.20
N VAL A 444 -24.53 4.85 -2.92
CA VAL A 444 -24.57 5.91 -3.93
C VAL A 444 -24.18 5.39 -5.32
N ASP A 445 -24.58 6.12 -6.36
CA ASP A 445 -24.19 5.83 -7.74
C ASP A 445 -22.76 6.32 -8.07
N GLY A 446 -22.37 6.22 -9.35
CA GLY A 446 -21.07 6.63 -9.86
C GLY A 446 -20.99 8.10 -10.30
N GLN A 447 -22.08 8.89 -10.17
CA GLN A 447 -22.10 10.26 -10.67
C GLN A 447 -21.12 11.15 -9.90
N ARG A 448 -20.59 12.16 -10.59
CA ARG A 448 -19.64 13.15 -10.05
C ARG A 448 -20.11 14.56 -10.42
N PRO A 449 -19.88 15.57 -9.56
CA PRO A 449 -19.22 15.48 -8.24
C PRO A 449 -20.14 14.95 -7.12
N HIS A 450 -21.46 15.05 -7.29
CA HIS A 450 -22.46 14.65 -6.29
C HIS A 450 -23.14 13.35 -6.72
N PRO A 451 -22.85 12.22 -6.06
CA PRO A 451 -23.48 10.96 -6.40
C PRO A 451 -24.89 10.88 -5.81
N ASN A 452 -25.83 10.30 -6.54
CA ASN A 452 -27.20 10.14 -6.06
C ASN A 452 -27.34 8.89 -5.19
N LYS A 453 -28.33 8.91 -4.29
CA LYS A 453 -28.71 7.74 -3.50
C LYS A 453 -29.20 6.64 -4.44
N ARG A 454 -28.61 5.45 -4.29
CA ARG A 454 -29.00 4.22 -4.98
C ARG A 454 -29.74 3.25 -4.07
N GLY A 455 -29.46 3.26 -2.77
CA GLY A 455 -30.09 2.36 -1.80
C GLY A 455 -29.54 2.52 -0.38
N GLU A 456 -29.99 1.67 0.53
CA GLU A 456 -29.53 1.60 1.92
C GLU A 456 -29.30 0.13 2.34
N GLY A 457 -28.45 -0.08 3.35
CA GLY A 457 -28.16 -1.41 3.89
C GLY A 457 -26.82 -1.94 3.41
N PHE A 458 -26.77 -3.17 2.89
CA PHE A 458 -25.56 -3.75 2.33
C PHE A 458 -25.77 -4.26 0.91
N GLU A 459 -24.71 -4.24 0.11
CA GLU A 459 -24.70 -4.89 -1.19
C GLU A 459 -23.35 -5.59 -1.39
N LEU A 460 -23.41 -6.86 -1.76
CA LEU A 460 -22.31 -7.59 -2.37
C LEU A 460 -22.59 -7.71 -3.87
N ARG A 461 -21.74 -7.08 -4.70
CA ARG A 461 -21.87 -7.10 -6.16
C ARG A 461 -20.57 -7.58 -6.79
N THR A 462 -20.70 -8.41 -7.82
CA THR A 462 -19.62 -8.75 -8.74
C THR A 462 -20.15 -8.82 -10.16
N ASP A 463 -19.39 -8.31 -11.13
CA ASP A 463 -19.69 -8.48 -12.57
C ASP A 463 -19.11 -9.81 -13.11
N ASP A 464 -18.33 -10.51 -12.28
CA ASP A 464 -17.77 -11.83 -12.55
C ASP A 464 -18.48 -12.91 -11.70
N TRP A 465 -17.91 -14.12 -11.55
CA TRP A 465 -18.49 -15.17 -10.71
C TRP A 465 -18.65 -14.77 -9.23
N GLY A 466 -19.82 -15.07 -8.65
CA GLY A 466 -20.12 -14.90 -7.23
C GLY A 466 -20.47 -16.23 -6.56
N THR A 467 -19.96 -16.48 -5.35
CA THR A 467 -20.32 -17.65 -4.55
C THR A 467 -20.44 -17.28 -3.07
N ILE A 468 -21.48 -17.79 -2.41
CA ILE A 468 -21.65 -17.72 -0.95
C ILE A 468 -21.56 -19.15 -0.43
N ARG A 469 -20.58 -19.44 0.44
CA ARG A 469 -20.31 -20.78 0.96
C ARG A 469 -20.17 -20.75 2.47
N ALA A 470 -20.87 -21.67 3.14
CA ALA A 470 -20.76 -21.88 4.58
C ALA A 470 -20.71 -23.38 4.88
N GLY A 471 -19.53 -23.87 5.30
CA GLY A 471 -19.26 -25.30 5.47
C GLY A 471 -20.04 -25.99 6.61
N LYS A 472 -20.71 -25.21 7.46
CA LYS A 472 -21.62 -25.67 8.51
C LYS A 472 -23.10 -25.36 8.19
N GLY A 473 -23.42 -24.95 6.96
CA GLY A 473 -24.76 -24.53 6.55
C GLY A 473 -24.92 -23.00 6.43
N LEU A 474 -25.97 -22.56 5.72
CA LEU A 474 -26.27 -21.17 5.43
C LEU A 474 -27.71 -20.83 5.89
N PHE A 475 -27.86 -19.77 6.69
CA PHE A 475 -29.15 -19.24 7.09
C PHE A 475 -29.34 -17.84 6.48
N ILE A 476 -30.39 -17.66 5.67
CA ILE A 476 -30.77 -16.38 5.07
C ILE A 476 -32.14 -16.02 5.60
N SER A 477 -32.24 -14.88 6.29
CA SER A 477 -33.47 -14.48 6.97
C SER A 477 -33.80 -13.00 6.77
N ALA A 478 -35.10 -12.71 6.63
CA ALA A 478 -35.67 -11.37 6.70
C ALA A 478 -36.28 -11.06 8.10
N ASP A 479 -36.07 -11.94 9.08
CA ASP A 479 -36.49 -11.75 10.46
C ASP A 479 -35.69 -10.61 11.10
N GLN A 480 -36.37 -9.55 11.51
CA GLN A 480 -35.70 -8.42 12.14
C GLN A 480 -35.17 -8.80 13.54
N GLN A 481 -33.86 -8.60 13.74
CA GLN A 481 -33.21 -8.60 15.05
C GLN A 481 -32.95 -7.16 15.50
N ILE A 482 -33.74 -6.66 16.44
CA ILE A 482 -33.62 -5.28 16.94
C ILE A 482 -32.27 -5.14 17.67
N LYS A 483 -31.44 -4.19 17.24
CA LYS A 483 -30.10 -3.90 17.82
C LYS A 483 -29.16 -5.11 17.89
N ALA A 484 -29.34 -6.11 17.01
CA ALA A 484 -28.60 -7.37 17.08
C ALA A 484 -28.68 -8.05 18.47
N SER A 485 -29.80 -7.91 19.19
CA SER A 485 -30.02 -8.60 20.46
C SER A 485 -30.23 -10.10 20.19
N GLY A 486 -29.31 -10.94 20.66
CA GLY A 486 -29.39 -12.40 20.49
C GLY A 486 -28.10 -12.98 19.91
N GLN A 487 -28.17 -14.24 19.48
CA GLN A 487 -27.07 -14.89 18.77
C GLN A 487 -27.18 -14.64 17.25
N GLN A 488 -26.05 -14.61 16.55
CA GLN A 488 -26.00 -14.47 15.08
C GLN A 488 -26.88 -15.51 14.36
N LEU A 489 -26.97 -16.72 14.92
CA LEU A 489 -27.73 -17.85 14.38
C LEU A 489 -29.07 -18.06 15.10
N ASP A 490 -29.64 -17.03 15.72
CA ASP A 490 -31.01 -17.15 16.27
C ASP A 490 -32.00 -17.36 15.13
N MET A 491 -32.61 -18.54 15.15
CA MET A 491 -33.58 -19.02 14.16
C MET A 491 -34.89 -19.46 14.81
N GLN A 492 -35.18 -19.03 16.05
CA GLN A 492 -36.39 -19.45 16.78
C GLN A 492 -37.68 -19.20 15.97
N ARG A 493 -37.77 -18.07 15.26
CA ARG A 493 -38.92 -17.75 14.40
C ARG A 493 -39.04 -18.74 13.23
N ALA A 494 -37.93 -19.00 12.54
CA ALA A 494 -37.90 -19.96 11.43
C ALA A 494 -38.27 -21.39 11.89
N LEU A 495 -37.79 -21.81 13.07
CA LEU A 495 -38.13 -23.10 13.66
C LEU A 495 -39.61 -23.16 14.06
N ALA A 496 -40.18 -22.08 14.61
CA ALA A 496 -41.60 -22.04 14.95
C ALA A 496 -42.51 -22.18 13.71
N GLU A 497 -42.13 -21.59 12.57
CA GLU A 497 -42.84 -21.78 11.29
C GLU A 497 -42.75 -23.22 10.80
N LEU A 498 -41.57 -23.86 10.94
CA LEU A 498 -41.39 -25.28 10.61
C LEU A 498 -42.22 -26.20 11.53
N ASP A 499 -42.28 -25.88 12.83
CA ASP A 499 -43.11 -26.60 13.80
C ASP A 499 -44.60 -26.48 13.44
N ALA A 500 -45.07 -25.28 13.07
CA ALA A 500 -46.47 -25.06 12.66
C ALA A 500 -46.82 -25.83 11.37
N ALA A 501 -45.90 -25.85 10.39
CA ALA A 501 -46.04 -26.66 9.19
C ALA A 501 -46.10 -28.16 9.54
N PHE A 502 -45.23 -28.64 10.43
CA PHE A 502 -45.26 -30.02 10.90
C PHE A 502 -46.61 -30.40 11.53
N GLN A 503 -47.17 -29.55 12.39
CA GLN A 503 -48.49 -29.79 12.99
C GLN A 503 -49.62 -29.86 11.95
N THR A 504 -49.55 -29.03 10.90
CA THR A 504 -50.52 -29.05 9.79
C THR A 504 -50.43 -30.38 9.03
N ALA A 505 -49.21 -30.84 8.71
CA ALA A 505 -48.98 -32.11 8.05
C ALA A 505 -49.45 -33.31 8.90
N ALA A 506 -49.19 -33.30 10.21
CA ALA A 506 -49.65 -34.33 11.14
C ALA A 506 -51.19 -34.40 11.21
N GLY A 507 -51.87 -33.25 11.28
CA GLY A 507 -53.33 -33.19 11.27
C GLY A 507 -53.95 -33.74 9.98
N LEU A 508 -53.34 -33.45 8.82
CA LEU A 508 -53.76 -34.01 7.53
C LEU A 508 -53.51 -35.52 7.46
N ARG A 509 -52.38 -36.01 8.00
CA ARG A 509 -52.07 -37.44 8.06
C ARG A 509 -53.10 -38.20 8.89
N HIS A 510 -53.50 -37.73 10.07
CA HIS A 510 -54.53 -38.39 10.87
C HIS A 510 -55.87 -38.48 10.14
N ALA A 511 -56.23 -37.43 9.40
CA ALA A 511 -57.44 -37.44 8.57
C ALA A 511 -57.31 -38.43 7.39
N ALA A 512 -56.14 -38.51 6.75
CA ALA A 512 -55.85 -39.47 5.68
C ALA A 512 -55.86 -40.92 6.18
N GLU A 513 -55.35 -41.18 7.40
CA GLU A 513 -55.37 -42.49 8.07
C GLU A 513 -56.78 -42.97 8.34
N ALA A 514 -57.65 -42.11 8.88
CA ALA A 514 -59.06 -42.41 9.06
C ALA A 514 -59.76 -42.74 7.72
N ALA A 515 -59.32 -42.11 6.63
CA ALA A 515 -59.82 -42.36 5.28
C ALA A 515 -59.11 -43.52 4.55
N LYS A 516 -58.18 -44.22 5.20
CA LYS A 516 -57.34 -45.29 4.61
C LYS A 516 -56.58 -44.87 3.35
N ALA A 517 -56.22 -43.59 3.24
CA ALA A 517 -55.36 -43.06 2.18
C ALA A 517 -53.88 -43.33 2.49
N GLU A 518 -53.02 -43.17 1.49
CA GLU A 518 -51.57 -43.33 1.67
C GLU A 518 -51.04 -42.19 2.55
N LEU A 519 -50.24 -42.53 3.56
CA LEU A 519 -49.83 -41.60 4.61
C LEU A 519 -48.56 -40.84 4.23
N ALA A 520 -48.53 -39.56 4.55
CA ALA A 520 -47.30 -38.78 4.49
C ALA A 520 -46.28 -39.27 5.53
N ASP A 521 -45.01 -39.37 5.11
CA ASP A 521 -43.90 -39.65 6.01
C ASP A 521 -43.50 -38.39 6.79
N ILE A 522 -44.07 -38.26 7.99
CA ILE A 522 -43.79 -37.16 8.90
C ILE A 522 -42.54 -37.42 9.77
N GLU A 523 -42.06 -38.66 9.87
CA GLU A 523 -40.89 -38.99 10.70
C GLU A 523 -39.62 -38.45 10.06
N THR A 524 -39.46 -38.64 8.75
CA THR A 524 -38.35 -38.07 8.00
C THR A 524 -38.38 -36.53 8.02
N GLN A 525 -39.57 -35.92 7.99
CA GLN A 525 -39.72 -34.46 8.14
C GLN A 525 -39.25 -33.95 9.51
N ALA A 526 -39.64 -34.65 10.59
CA ALA A 526 -39.23 -34.31 11.96
C ALA A 526 -37.72 -34.46 12.17
N ALA A 527 -37.12 -35.53 11.62
CA ALA A 527 -35.68 -35.75 11.68
C ALA A 527 -34.91 -34.65 10.93
N PHE A 528 -35.34 -34.29 9.72
CA PHE A 528 -34.73 -33.21 8.96
C PHE A 528 -34.76 -31.86 9.72
N MET A 529 -35.89 -31.53 10.34
CA MET A 529 -36.02 -30.31 11.13
C MET A 529 -35.08 -30.31 12.35
N ASN A 530 -35.09 -31.39 13.14
CA ASN A 530 -34.39 -31.44 14.44
C ASN A 530 -32.89 -31.74 14.35
N GLU A 531 -32.49 -32.59 13.40
CA GLU A 531 -31.11 -33.09 13.29
C GLU A 531 -30.30 -32.38 12.20
N THR A 532 -30.96 -31.68 11.26
CA THR A 532 -30.30 -30.96 10.17
C THR A 532 -30.48 -29.44 10.26
N LEU A 533 -31.73 -28.94 10.31
CA LEU A 533 -32.00 -27.50 10.25
C LEU A 533 -31.74 -26.76 11.57
N LYS A 534 -32.13 -27.36 12.70
CA LYS A 534 -31.95 -26.76 14.03
C LYS A 534 -30.47 -26.47 14.30
N ALA A 535 -30.15 -25.19 14.49
CA ALA A 535 -28.79 -24.69 14.66
C ALA A 535 -27.82 -25.07 13.50
N LEU A 536 -28.36 -25.46 12.34
CA LEU A 536 -27.58 -26.00 11.21
C LEU A 536 -26.61 -27.12 11.65
N GLN A 537 -27.13 -28.11 12.38
CA GLN A 537 -26.35 -29.28 12.84
C GLN A 537 -25.71 -30.05 11.68
N GLN A 538 -26.30 -29.98 10.49
CA GLN A 538 -25.74 -30.49 9.23
C GLN A 538 -25.65 -29.39 8.17
N ARG A 539 -25.03 -29.72 7.02
CA ARG A 539 -24.79 -28.78 5.91
C ARG A 539 -26.08 -28.46 5.14
N ALA A 540 -26.90 -27.56 5.69
CA ALA A 540 -28.18 -27.17 5.11
C ALA A 540 -28.27 -25.68 4.73
N LEU A 541 -29.20 -25.35 3.84
CA LEU A 541 -29.65 -23.99 3.56
C LEU A 541 -31.04 -23.80 4.16
N LEU A 542 -31.20 -22.86 5.07
CA LEU A 542 -32.48 -22.45 5.63
C LEU A 542 -32.82 -21.03 5.17
N LEU A 543 -34.01 -20.85 4.61
CA LEU A 543 -34.56 -19.56 4.20
C LEU A 543 -35.76 -19.22 5.09
N SER A 544 -35.81 -18.02 5.66
CA SER A 544 -36.93 -17.55 6.49
C SER A 544 -37.33 -16.13 6.14
N ALA A 545 -38.62 -15.88 5.92
CA ALA A 545 -39.14 -14.53 5.72
C ALA A 545 -40.61 -14.45 6.13
N PRO A 546 -40.98 -13.64 7.15
CA PRO A 546 -42.34 -13.62 7.70
C PRO A 546 -43.41 -13.12 6.73
N SER A 547 -43.02 -12.38 5.69
CA SER A 547 -43.95 -11.87 4.65
C SER A 547 -43.92 -12.68 3.36
N GLY A 548 -43.18 -13.79 3.31
CA GLY A 548 -43.14 -14.71 2.17
C GLY A 548 -41.79 -14.81 1.46
N ILE A 549 -41.63 -15.87 0.68
CA ILE A 549 -40.46 -16.20 -0.14
C ILE A 549 -40.95 -16.45 -1.57
N ALA A 550 -40.28 -15.88 -2.57
CA ALA A 550 -40.60 -16.09 -3.99
C ALA A 550 -39.39 -16.61 -4.77
N GLN A 551 -39.60 -17.60 -5.63
CA GLN A 551 -38.62 -18.09 -6.62
C GLN A 551 -39.18 -17.86 -8.02
N VAL A 552 -38.54 -17.00 -8.82
CA VAL A 552 -39.06 -16.55 -10.13
C VAL A 552 -37.96 -16.66 -11.18
N THR A 553 -38.30 -17.16 -12.37
CA THR A 553 -37.39 -17.21 -13.53
C THR A 553 -38.19 -17.16 -14.82
N PRO A 554 -37.72 -16.42 -15.86
CA PRO A 554 -38.32 -16.49 -17.19
C PRO A 554 -37.95 -17.79 -17.94
N GLY A 555 -36.94 -18.52 -17.46
CA GLY A 555 -36.49 -19.78 -18.02
C GLY A 555 -37.09 -20.98 -17.27
N ASN A 556 -36.22 -21.85 -16.77
CA ASN A 556 -36.61 -23.08 -16.08
C ASN A 556 -36.34 -22.98 -14.58
N LEU A 557 -37.30 -23.42 -13.75
CA LEU A 557 -37.10 -23.70 -12.32
C LEU A 557 -37.09 -25.23 -12.14
N GLN A 558 -36.00 -25.78 -11.59
CA GLN A 558 -35.86 -27.21 -11.31
C GLN A 558 -35.62 -27.41 -9.81
N LEU A 559 -36.53 -28.12 -9.16
CA LEU A 559 -36.39 -28.61 -7.79
C LEU A 559 -36.24 -30.12 -7.85
N SER A 560 -35.20 -30.65 -7.21
CA SER A 560 -34.90 -32.08 -7.18
C SER A 560 -34.45 -32.46 -5.77
N ALA A 561 -34.99 -33.55 -5.25
CA ALA A 561 -34.57 -34.14 -3.99
C ALA A 561 -34.29 -35.63 -4.23
N GLY A 562 -33.17 -36.13 -3.67
CA GLY A 562 -32.83 -37.57 -3.76
C GLY A 562 -33.68 -38.45 -2.83
N GLU A 563 -34.23 -37.84 -1.77
CA GLU A 563 -35.13 -38.48 -0.82
C GLU A 563 -36.53 -37.86 -0.96
N ASN A 564 -36.80 -36.76 -0.26
CA ASN A 564 -38.15 -36.18 -0.16
C ASN A 564 -38.22 -34.73 -0.63
N LEU A 565 -39.25 -34.40 -1.43
CA LEU A 565 -39.68 -33.02 -1.68
C LEU A 565 -40.96 -32.76 -0.88
N ILE A 566 -40.85 -32.03 0.24
CA ILE A 566 -41.97 -31.74 1.15
C ILE A 566 -42.48 -30.32 0.90
N THR A 567 -43.76 -30.18 0.59
CA THR A 567 -44.44 -28.88 0.47
C THR A 567 -45.64 -28.87 1.42
N THR A 568 -45.60 -28.01 2.43
CA THR A 568 -46.71 -27.83 3.38
C THR A 568 -47.30 -26.44 3.21
N VAL A 569 -48.63 -26.35 3.12
CA VAL A 569 -49.35 -25.09 2.95
C VAL A 569 -50.47 -25.04 3.98
N GLY A 570 -50.53 -23.97 4.78
CA GLY A 570 -51.53 -23.81 5.84
C GLY A 570 -52.90 -23.31 5.37
N CYS A 571 -52.96 -22.66 4.20
CA CYS A 571 -54.17 -22.16 3.59
C CYS A 571 -54.34 -22.74 2.17
N ASP A 572 -54.25 -21.91 1.15
CA ASP A 572 -54.49 -22.29 -0.25
C ASP A 572 -53.17 -22.47 -1.01
N ALA A 573 -53.14 -23.49 -1.89
CA ALA A 573 -52.06 -23.73 -2.82
C ALA A 573 -52.60 -23.65 -4.26
N ASP A 574 -52.22 -22.61 -5.00
CA ASP A 574 -52.65 -22.38 -6.37
C ASP A 574 -51.57 -22.77 -7.38
N MET A 575 -51.89 -23.66 -8.34
CA MET A 575 -51.01 -24.03 -9.43
C MET A 575 -51.64 -23.67 -10.78
N SER A 576 -51.12 -22.63 -11.42
CA SER A 576 -51.60 -22.16 -12.73
C SER A 576 -50.66 -22.56 -13.86
N ILE A 577 -51.15 -23.30 -14.86
CA ILE A 577 -50.33 -23.85 -15.95
C ILE A 577 -51.01 -23.61 -17.29
N MET A 578 -50.36 -22.82 -18.16
CA MET A 578 -50.96 -22.40 -19.43
C MET A 578 -50.99 -23.51 -20.50
N LYS A 579 -49.97 -24.37 -20.55
CA LYS A 579 -49.81 -25.33 -21.66
C LYS A 579 -50.08 -26.76 -21.24
N LYS A 580 -49.18 -27.36 -20.45
CA LYS A 580 -49.25 -28.78 -20.10
C LYS A 580 -48.80 -28.97 -18.66
N PHE A 581 -49.69 -29.49 -17.83
CA PHE A 581 -49.32 -30.08 -16.55
C PHE A 581 -49.10 -31.59 -16.76
N ARG A 582 -47.94 -32.10 -16.38
CA ARG A 582 -47.63 -33.53 -16.42
C ARG A 582 -47.15 -33.96 -15.05
N LEU A 583 -47.84 -34.94 -14.48
CA LEU A 583 -47.45 -35.60 -13.25
C LEU A 583 -47.22 -37.08 -13.57
N ALA A 584 -46.00 -37.56 -13.32
CA ALA A 584 -45.63 -38.95 -13.52
C ALA A 584 -45.22 -39.53 -12.16
N VAL A 585 -45.84 -40.64 -11.77
CA VAL A 585 -45.68 -41.24 -10.44
C VAL A 585 -45.37 -42.72 -10.61
N GLY A 586 -44.31 -43.20 -9.95
CA GLY A 586 -43.80 -44.57 -10.15
C GLY A 586 -44.58 -45.65 -9.43
N ASN A 587 -44.98 -45.40 -8.17
CA ASN A 587 -45.63 -46.40 -7.32
C ASN A 587 -47.12 -46.08 -7.09
N GLY A 588 -47.43 -44.89 -6.56
CA GLY A 588 -48.80 -44.52 -6.19
C GLY A 588 -48.97 -43.01 -6.11
N LEU A 589 -50.09 -42.51 -6.65
CA LEU A 589 -50.57 -41.14 -6.46
C LEU A 589 -51.75 -41.18 -5.49
N SER A 590 -51.58 -40.62 -4.30
CA SER A 590 -52.68 -40.45 -3.34
C SER A 590 -53.16 -39.00 -3.34
N LEU A 591 -54.46 -38.79 -3.59
CA LEU A 591 -55.12 -37.49 -3.50
C LEU A 591 -56.17 -37.57 -2.39
N PHE A 592 -56.03 -36.73 -1.37
CA PHE A 592 -56.93 -36.71 -0.22
C PHE A 592 -57.47 -35.30 0.02
N THR A 593 -58.75 -35.19 0.35
CA THR A 593 -59.45 -33.94 0.69
C THR A 593 -60.29 -34.20 1.93
N ARG A 594 -60.18 -33.32 2.92
CA ARG A 594 -60.91 -33.46 4.19
C ARG A 594 -62.38 -33.03 4.12
N THR A 595 -62.71 -31.96 3.39
CA THR A 595 -64.03 -31.30 3.50
C THR A 595 -64.70 -30.92 2.18
N LEU A 596 -63.98 -30.72 1.08
CA LEU A 596 -64.52 -30.05 -0.12
C LEU A 596 -64.66 -30.94 -1.37
N GLY A 597 -64.29 -32.23 -1.28
CA GLY A 597 -64.33 -33.17 -2.40
C GLY A 597 -63.28 -32.87 -3.48
N LEU A 598 -62.96 -33.87 -4.32
CA LEU A 598 -62.08 -33.67 -5.48
C LEU A 598 -62.94 -33.27 -6.68
N LYS A 599 -62.66 -32.12 -7.27
CA LYS A 599 -63.33 -31.67 -8.49
C LYS A 599 -62.35 -31.71 -9.66
N LEU A 600 -62.51 -32.70 -10.54
CA LEU A 600 -61.74 -32.82 -11.77
C LEU A 600 -62.53 -32.19 -12.93
N LEU A 601 -62.09 -31.02 -13.38
CA LEU A 601 -62.70 -30.27 -14.49
C LEU A 601 -61.80 -30.30 -15.71
N ALA A 602 -62.28 -30.83 -16.83
CA ALA A 602 -61.65 -30.66 -18.13
C ALA A 602 -62.45 -29.65 -18.96
N ALA A 603 -61.79 -28.61 -19.47
CA ALA A 603 -62.40 -27.65 -20.39
C ALA A 603 -62.74 -28.29 -21.77
N SER A 604 -62.04 -29.36 -22.14
CA SER A 604 -62.30 -30.21 -23.29
C SER A 604 -61.53 -31.53 -23.16
N GLY A 605 -62.09 -32.65 -23.63
CA GLY A 605 -61.45 -33.99 -23.56
C GLY A 605 -62.06 -34.90 -22.49
N LYS A 606 -61.78 -36.21 -22.58
CA LYS A 606 -62.30 -37.25 -21.68
C LYS A 606 -61.62 -37.15 -20.31
N VAL A 607 -62.40 -37.08 -19.23
CA VAL A 607 -61.95 -37.34 -17.85
C VAL A 607 -62.34 -38.77 -17.51
N GLU A 608 -61.38 -39.60 -17.10
CA GLU A 608 -61.60 -41.00 -16.74
C GLU A 608 -61.23 -41.19 -15.27
N ILE A 609 -62.20 -41.55 -14.45
CA ILE A 609 -62.07 -41.74 -13.01
C ILE A 609 -62.38 -43.21 -12.72
N GLN A 610 -61.52 -43.88 -11.95
CA GLN A 610 -61.68 -45.29 -11.57
C GLN A 610 -61.47 -45.40 -10.06
N ALA A 611 -62.47 -45.88 -9.32
CA ALA A 611 -62.34 -46.22 -7.91
C ALA A 611 -62.52 -47.73 -7.76
N GLN A 612 -61.70 -48.34 -6.91
CA GLN A 612 -61.70 -49.79 -6.72
C GLN A 612 -62.57 -50.24 -5.54
N THR A 613 -63.12 -49.31 -4.74
CA THR A 613 -63.83 -49.64 -3.49
C THR A 613 -65.06 -48.77 -3.16
N ASP A 614 -65.34 -47.67 -3.86
CA ASP A 614 -66.50 -46.79 -3.61
C ASP A 614 -67.03 -46.14 -4.91
N ALA A 615 -68.13 -45.39 -4.84
CA ALA A 615 -68.89 -44.90 -5.99
C ALA A 615 -68.08 -44.00 -6.95
N VAL A 616 -68.19 -44.29 -8.24
CA VAL A 616 -67.74 -43.43 -9.34
C VAL A 616 -68.93 -43.05 -10.20
N GLU A 617 -69.20 -41.77 -10.39
CA GLU A 617 -70.13 -41.30 -11.42
C GLU A 617 -69.42 -41.17 -12.77
N VAL A 618 -69.80 -41.99 -13.75
CA VAL A 618 -69.22 -42.00 -15.09
C VAL A 618 -70.32 -42.16 -16.15
N LEU A 619 -70.20 -41.43 -17.26
CA LEU A 619 -71.04 -41.55 -18.47
C LEU A 619 -70.25 -42.30 -19.56
N ALA A 620 -70.85 -43.31 -20.21
CA ALA A 620 -70.18 -44.11 -21.25
C ALA A 620 -71.10 -44.45 -22.44
N GLN A 621 -70.54 -44.54 -23.65
CA GLN A 621 -71.26 -44.65 -24.93
C GLN A 621 -71.49 -46.10 -25.41
N GLN A 622 -71.03 -47.11 -24.68
CA GLN A 622 -71.18 -48.53 -25.07
C GLN A 622 -71.91 -49.35 -24.00
N ALA A 623 -71.33 -49.51 -22.82
CA ALA A 623 -72.00 -50.16 -21.68
C ALA A 623 -71.68 -49.42 -20.38
N LEU A 624 -72.73 -49.16 -19.60
CA LEU A 624 -72.67 -48.59 -18.25
C LEU A 624 -73.46 -49.52 -17.32
N THR A 625 -72.80 -50.08 -16.31
CA THR A 625 -73.46 -50.92 -15.30
C THR A 625 -73.63 -50.10 -14.03
N LEU A 626 -74.89 -49.90 -13.60
CA LEU A 626 -75.27 -49.16 -12.39
C LEU A 626 -76.03 -50.11 -11.46
N ALA A 627 -75.61 -50.21 -10.19
CA ALA A 627 -76.29 -51.00 -9.16
C ALA A 627 -76.29 -50.24 -7.82
N SER A 628 -77.43 -50.24 -7.11
CA SER A 628 -77.61 -49.68 -5.76
C SER A 628 -78.12 -50.79 -4.86
N GLN A 629 -77.53 -50.97 -3.67
CA GLN A 629 -77.87 -52.09 -2.78
C GLN A 629 -78.91 -51.75 -1.70
N GLN A 630 -79.17 -50.48 -1.41
CA GLN A 630 -80.00 -50.10 -0.25
C GLN A 630 -81.17 -49.18 -0.58
N ASP A 631 -81.25 -48.61 -1.77
CA ASP A 631 -82.32 -47.67 -2.11
C ASP A 631 -82.81 -47.87 -3.55
N ARG A 632 -82.50 -46.95 -4.48
CA ARG A 632 -83.04 -46.99 -5.85
C ARG A 632 -81.97 -46.71 -6.91
N VAL A 633 -81.95 -47.51 -7.98
CA VAL A 633 -81.26 -47.16 -9.24
C VAL A 633 -82.29 -46.53 -10.18
N THR A 634 -82.08 -45.28 -10.61
CA THR A 634 -82.95 -44.61 -11.58
C THR A 634 -82.19 -44.49 -12.91
N VAL A 635 -82.66 -45.16 -13.95
CA VAL A 635 -82.10 -45.08 -15.30
C VAL A 635 -83.13 -44.41 -16.21
N SER A 636 -82.79 -43.26 -16.79
CA SER A 636 -83.70 -42.45 -17.63
C SER A 636 -83.05 -42.13 -18.98
N ALA A 637 -83.80 -42.28 -20.06
CA ALA A 637 -83.35 -41.92 -21.42
C ALA A 637 -84.41 -41.01 -22.09
N LYS A 638 -83.96 -40.02 -22.89
CA LYS A 638 -84.84 -39.03 -23.52
C LYS A 638 -85.69 -39.60 -24.67
N THR A 639 -85.22 -40.66 -25.33
CA THR A 639 -85.83 -41.20 -26.56
C THR A 639 -86.22 -42.67 -26.46
N GLU A 640 -85.35 -43.54 -25.93
CA GLU A 640 -85.61 -44.98 -25.79
C GLU A 640 -84.67 -45.57 -24.74
N LEU A 641 -85.18 -46.45 -23.89
CA LEU A 641 -84.40 -47.25 -22.96
C LEU A 641 -84.57 -48.73 -23.32
N ARG A 642 -83.52 -49.35 -23.90
CA ARG A 642 -83.57 -50.71 -24.45
C ARG A 642 -82.55 -51.62 -23.79
N LEU A 643 -83.01 -52.75 -23.25
CA LEU A 643 -82.22 -53.81 -22.63
C LEU A 643 -82.25 -55.02 -23.56
N GLU A 644 -81.12 -55.41 -24.17
CA GLU A 644 -81.04 -56.54 -25.11
C GLU A 644 -80.13 -57.66 -24.62
N CYS A 645 -80.53 -58.91 -24.84
CA CYS A 645 -79.70 -60.08 -24.60
C CYS A 645 -80.14 -61.27 -25.49
N GLY A 646 -79.23 -61.81 -26.31
CA GLY A 646 -79.46 -63.04 -27.07
C GLY A 646 -80.65 -63.01 -28.04
N GLY A 647 -80.97 -61.82 -28.59
CA GLY A 647 -82.11 -61.60 -29.48
C GLY A 647 -83.45 -61.30 -28.77
N ALA A 648 -83.50 -61.34 -27.45
CA ALA A 648 -84.61 -60.84 -26.65
C ALA A 648 -84.33 -59.41 -26.17
N TYR A 649 -85.37 -58.59 -26.05
CA TYR A 649 -85.25 -57.23 -25.54
C TYR A 649 -86.46 -56.74 -24.73
N ILE A 650 -86.19 -55.78 -23.86
CA ILE A 650 -87.16 -54.93 -23.19
C ILE A 650 -86.89 -53.50 -23.66
N SER A 651 -87.86 -52.85 -24.31
CA SER A 651 -87.73 -51.45 -24.75
C SER A 651 -88.81 -50.59 -24.09
N LEU A 652 -88.40 -49.42 -23.60
CA LEU A 652 -89.26 -48.35 -23.10
C LEU A 652 -89.10 -47.15 -24.02
N LYS A 653 -90.12 -46.88 -24.83
CA LYS A 653 -90.10 -45.84 -25.87
C LYS A 653 -91.48 -45.21 -26.00
N ASP A 654 -91.55 -43.88 -26.00
CA ASP A 654 -92.80 -43.12 -26.17
C ASP A 654 -93.95 -43.57 -25.23
N GLY A 655 -93.61 -43.96 -24.00
CA GLY A 655 -94.59 -44.47 -23.01
C GLY A 655 -95.02 -45.93 -23.21
N HIS A 656 -94.48 -46.64 -24.22
CA HIS A 656 -94.73 -48.06 -24.46
C HIS A 656 -93.61 -48.92 -23.88
N ILE A 657 -93.99 -50.01 -23.20
CA ILE A 657 -93.09 -51.08 -22.76
C ILE A 657 -93.31 -52.28 -23.69
N SER A 658 -92.29 -52.69 -24.45
CA SER A 658 -92.35 -53.88 -25.31
C SER A 658 -91.42 -54.98 -24.81
N PHE A 659 -91.96 -56.18 -24.67
CA PHE A 659 -91.22 -57.42 -24.42
C PHE A 659 -91.22 -58.26 -25.69
N ALA A 660 -90.06 -58.55 -26.26
CA ALA A 660 -89.96 -59.37 -27.47
C ALA A 660 -88.73 -60.28 -27.42
N GLY A 661 -88.84 -61.49 -27.96
CA GLY A 661 -87.73 -62.42 -28.06
C GLY A 661 -88.11 -63.67 -28.85
N PRO A 662 -87.12 -64.45 -29.32
CA PRO A 662 -87.33 -65.60 -30.20
C PRO A 662 -87.88 -66.85 -29.49
N LYS A 663 -88.07 -66.81 -28.17
CA LYS A 663 -88.54 -67.93 -27.33
C LYS A 663 -89.62 -67.46 -26.35
N ASN A 664 -90.25 -68.40 -25.65
CA ASN A 664 -91.35 -68.16 -24.73
C ASN A 664 -91.00 -67.16 -23.62
N ALA A 665 -91.85 -66.15 -23.40
CA ALA A 665 -91.80 -65.29 -22.22
C ALA A 665 -92.56 -65.97 -21.06
N ARG A 666 -91.88 -66.16 -19.91
CA ARG A 666 -92.47 -66.76 -18.71
C ARG A 666 -92.57 -65.71 -17.61
N PHE A 667 -93.77 -65.45 -17.13
CA PHE A 667 -94.02 -64.60 -15.97
C PHE A 667 -94.46 -65.51 -14.81
N GLN A 668 -93.68 -65.56 -13.74
CA GLN A 668 -94.05 -66.26 -12.49
C GLN A 668 -94.41 -65.20 -11.46
N CYS A 669 -95.70 -65.06 -11.18
CA CYS A 669 -96.24 -64.09 -10.23
C CYS A 669 -97.60 -64.58 -9.69
N ASP A 670 -97.95 -64.17 -8.46
CA ASP A 670 -99.18 -64.58 -7.77
C ASP A 670 -100.44 -63.90 -8.35
N ILE A 671 -100.33 -62.65 -8.82
CA ILE A 671 -101.37 -61.90 -9.53
C ILE A 671 -100.71 -61.05 -10.63
N LEU A 672 -101.22 -61.14 -11.87
CA LEU A 672 -100.86 -60.23 -12.97
C LEU A 672 -102.06 -59.31 -13.25
N GLN A 673 -102.08 -58.12 -12.63
CA GLN A 673 -103.16 -57.15 -12.79
C GLN A 673 -102.83 -56.11 -13.87
N LYS A 674 -103.73 -55.96 -14.86
CA LYS A 674 -103.65 -54.95 -15.91
C LYS A 674 -104.61 -53.81 -15.61
N ASN A 675 -104.10 -52.74 -15.00
CA ASN A 675 -104.85 -51.50 -14.75
C ASN A 675 -104.75 -50.54 -15.95
N GLY A 676 -105.64 -49.55 -16.07
CA GLY A 676 -105.60 -48.51 -17.12
C GLY A 676 -104.34 -47.62 -17.03
N PRO A 677 -104.05 -46.81 -18.06
CA PRO A 677 -102.81 -46.03 -18.13
C PRO A 677 -102.70 -45.01 -16.99
N VAL A 678 -101.52 -44.97 -16.34
CA VAL A 678 -101.15 -43.95 -15.35
C VAL A 678 -99.98 -43.16 -15.92
N SER A 679 -100.14 -41.84 -16.04
CA SER A 679 -99.07 -40.93 -16.48
C SER A 679 -98.26 -40.49 -15.26
N GLN A 680 -96.95 -40.63 -15.32
CA GLN A 680 -96.03 -40.09 -14.30
C GLN A 680 -95.17 -39.03 -15.01
N SER A 681 -95.34 -37.76 -14.66
CA SER A 681 -94.49 -36.67 -15.17
C SER A 681 -93.17 -36.66 -14.41
N SER A 682 -92.06 -36.90 -15.10
CA SER A 682 -90.73 -36.65 -14.57
C SER A 682 -90.24 -35.28 -15.01
N ASP A 683 -90.21 -34.32 -14.09
CA ASP A 683 -89.57 -33.01 -14.31
C ASP A 683 -88.05 -33.18 -14.25
N LEU A 684 -87.46 -33.61 -15.37
CA LEU A 684 -86.00 -33.68 -15.52
C LEU A 684 -85.55 -32.62 -16.53
N THR A 685 -85.23 -31.43 -16.02
CA THR A 685 -84.66 -30.33 -16.80
C THR A 685 -83.18 -30.59 -17.09
N LEU A 686 -82.88 -30.99 -18.33
CA LEU A 686 -81.51 -31.03 -18.86
C LEU A 686 -81.04 -29.59 -19.17
N PRO A 687 -79.80 -29.18 -18.82
CA PRO A 687 -79.29 -27.86 -19.15
C PRO A 687 -79.24 -27.63 -20.67
N GLU A 688 -79.72 -26.47 -21.13
CA GLU A 688 -79.66 -26.08 -22.54
C GLU A 688 -78.21 -25.89 -23.01
N ARG A 689 -77.96 -26.30 -24.26
CA ARG A 689 -76.67 -26.18 -24.95
C ARG A 689 -76.19 -24.72 -24.94
N CYS A 690 -74.94 -24.49 -24.53
CA CYS A 690 -74.22 -23.29 -24.93
C CYS A 690 -73.99 -23.33 -26.45
N ALA A 691 -74.46 -22.30 -27.15
CA ALA A 691 -74.34 -22.16 -28.60
C ALA A 691 -72.87 -22.11 -29.05
N SER A 692 -72.57 -22.84 -30.13
CA SER A 692 -71.29 -22.79 -30.82
C SER A 692 -71.20 -21.51 -31.66
N THR A 693 -70.31 -20.58 -31.30
CA THR A 693 -69.85 -19.54 -32.21
C THR A 693 -68.76 -20.10 -33.12
N ALA A 694 -69.13 -20.38 -34.37
CA ALA A 694 -68.21 -20.41 -35.49
C ALA A 694 -68.73 -19.47 -36.59
N GLU A 695 -67.85 -18.55 -36.99
CA GLU A 695 -67.82 -17.81 -38.26
C GLU A 695 -68.83 -16.69 -38.54
N ARG A 696 -68.36 -15.44 -38.41
CA ARG A 696 -68.66 -14.35 -39.36
C ARG A 696 -67.61 -13.23 -39.28
N MET A 697 -66.63 -13.28 -40.18
CA MET A 697 -65.79 -12.14 -40.57
C MET A 697 -65.85 -12.05 -42.10
N MET A 698 -66.79 -11.25 -42.62
CA MET A 698 -66.76 -10.74 -43.99
C MET A 698 -67.68 -9.51 -44.10
N GLY A 699 -67.06 -8.33 -44.30
CA GLY A 699 -67.57 -7.12 -44.97
C GLY A 699 -68.76 -6.39 -44.32
N ASN A 700 -68.83 -5.06 -44.22
CA ASN A 700 -68.18 -4.02 -45.00
C ASN A 700 -68.37 -2.65 -44.27
N GLN A 701 -67.37 -1.76 -44.43
CA GLN A 701 -67.44 -0.33 -44.82
C GLN A 701 -68.74 0.44 -44.47
N ASP A 702 -68.73 1.66 -43.89
CA ASP A 702 -68.07 2.86 -44.42
C ASP A 702 -68.09 4.04 -43.41
N GLY A 703 -67.04 4.88 -43.50
CA GLY A 703 -67.12 6.36 -43.51
C GLY A 703 -67.12 7.15 -42.18
N VAL A 704 -66.53 8.35 -42.04
CA VAL A 704 -65.84 9.27 -42.96
C VAL A 704 -64.99 10.28 -42.10
N THR A 705 -63.67 10.35 -42.35
CA THR A 705 -62.88 11.58 -42.67
C THR A 705 -62.40 12.63 -41.63
N LYS A 706 -61.06 12.84 -41.73
CA LYS A 706 -60.25 14.10 -41.79
C LYS A 706 -60.23 15.00 -40.54
N LYS A 707 -59.07 15.46 -40.05
CA LYS A 707 -57.81 15.87 -40.70
C LYS A 707 -56.60 15.41 -39.90
#